data_AF-A0A553I3W0-F1
#
_entry.id   AF-A0A553I3W0-F1
#
_cell.length_a   1.000
_cell.length_b   1.000
_cell.length_c   1.000
_cell.angle_alpha   90.00
_cell.angle_beta   90.00
_cell.angle_gamma   90.00
#
_symmetry.space_group_name_H-M   'P 1'
#
loop_
_entity.id
_entity.type
_entity.pdbx_description
1 polymer ?
#
loop_
_entity_poly.entity_id
_entity_poly.type
_entity_poly.pdbx_seq_one_letter_code
_entity_poly.pdbx_strand_id
1 'polypeptide(L)'
;MSPRLFTAARTVVPQTSVGLGLTLALGGALILYRMAKNRTTMPGSRDPETTDPALLRNHSEIKSFKAARSGITFPGIRIFYRRHPKADELPKAPAPLPLLVFIHGLGGSVAQFHPLLTSLSNSASCLAIDFPGCGRSQFAPTSWDAYTTENLTDLTETIINDYVEEDQGVVLVAHSMGTAIAADIANKRAAHRLIPPLNVMGVIAICPLSGPPPEAAVRNFRRLLWVPEFVFNLWRAWDRRGGPKSASVKRFVGPGGDLEARELQDRFNSQSRTPVFRRMAWGSLPVYIDGKPTGGLFGKSSWADLDVPIFLIGGHHDTVTPPKEAGKIEEMLRAAANGRISENKHHEAGASYSEGSALGEAAAPVNPSSVPREHLPQSVGEISQDDFARKKASQENGEDSFEDPTTPGDHQEPGSLSYIPSQPIHPRKMVKSALLPAGHALMYTPATVRILAGLYLSREGKWDVKNLAKWKGVQPVSEPIGGVFRALKTLREVDEEHCPKVFAAKWGNEIKDIIDISHADPVYDPQSFGNSIKYHKFPTVSKIPPTDAEVAGFINLVDKVREDQKQRSSSEANWSEDYVIGVHCHYGFNRTGYFVVCYLIERCGYGVQKAISTFAEARPNGIRHSHFLDRLFVRYSGFKE
;
A
#
# COMPACT_ATOMS: atom_id res chain seq x y z
N MET A 1 -16.18 32.81 80.45
CA MET A 1 -16.36 32.84 78.98
C MET A 1 -15.11 33.45 78.35
N SER A 2 -14.40 32.66 77.53
CA SER A 2 -13.32 33.01 76.57
C SER A 2 -12.25 34.06 76.91
N PRO A 3 -10.98 33.71 76.66
CA PRO A 3 -10.09 34.60 75.91
C PRO A 3 -9.45 33.86 74.72
N ARG A 4 -9.57 34.43 73.52
CA ARG A 4 -8.84 33.96 72.32
C ARG A 4 -7.53 34.74 72.19
N LEU A 5 -6.42 34.02 72.37
CA LEU A 5 -5.10 34.37 71.86
C LEU A 5 -5.02 34.02 70.36
N PHE A 6 -4.31 34.83 69.57
CA PHE A 6 -3.42 34.33 68.51
C PHE A 6 -2.30 35.33 68.27
N THR A 7 -1.16 35.06 68.89
CA THR A 7 0.15 35.67 68.63
C THR A 7 0.84 34.89 67.51
N ALA A 8 1.51 35.60 66.61
CA ALA A 8 2.24 35.04 65.48
C ALA A 8 3.44 34.19 65.91
N ALA A 9 3.53 32.95 65.41
CA ALA A 9 4.75 32.15 65.45
C ALA A 9 5.38 32.15 64.04
N ARG A 10 6.52 32.83 63.91
CA ARG A 10 7.46 32.65 62.79
C ARG A 10 8.03 31.23 62.87
N THR A 11 7.61 30.35 61.97
CA THR A 11 8.26 29.06 61.76
C THR A 11 9.51 29.27 60.89
N VAL A 12 10.68 29.19 61.52
CA VAL A 12 11.97 29.07 60.83
C VAL A 12 12.02 27.68 60.20
N VAL A 13 11.91 27.60 58.89
CA VAL A 13 12.19 26.36 58.15
C VAL A 13 13.71 26.10 58.26
N PRO A 14 14.15 24.92 58.74
CA PRO A 14 15.58 24.65 58.88
C PRO A 14 16.23 24.61 57.49
N GLN A 15 17.34 25.33 57.29
CA GLN A 15 18.08 25.38 56.01
C GLN A 15 18.52 23.99 55.50
N THR A 16 18.53 22.97 56.36
CA THR A 16 18.86 21.59 56.02
C THR A 16 17.81 20.88 55.16
N SER A 17 16.51 21.21 55.29
CA SER A 17 15.45 20.57 54.48
C SER A 17 15.33 21.16 53.07
N VAL A 18 15.70 22.43 52.89
CA VAL A 18 15.83 23.06 51.56
C VAL A 18 17.05 22.50 50.82
N GLY A 19 18.18 22.31 51.53
CA GLY A 19 19.39 21.67 50.98
C GLY A 19 19.13 20.22 50.55
N LEU A 20 18.44 19.43 51.36
CA LEU A 20 18.11 18.03 51.05
C LEU A 20 17.18 17.92 49.83
N GLY A 21 16.14 18.76 49.76
CA GLY A 21 15.23 18.83 48.61
C GLY A 21 15.92 19.25 47.32
N LEU A 22 16.85 20.21 47.38
CA LEU A 22 17.65 20.64 46.23
C LEU A 22 18.64 19.54 45.79
N THR A 23 19.26 18.81 46.72
CA THR A 23 20.14 17.67 46.40
C THR A 23 19.38 16.46 45.84
N LEU A 24 18.15 16.20 46.29
CA LEU A 24 17.29 15.16 45.71
C LEU A 24 16.76 15.56 44.33
N ALA A 25 16.43 16.84 44.11
CA ALA A 25 16.04 17.35 42.81
C ALA A 25 17.21 17.38 41.81
N LEU A 26 18.40 17.81 42.25
CA LEU A 26 19.65 17.74 41.46
C LEU A 26 20.08 16.30 41.22
N GLY A 27 19.94 15.42 42.21
CA GLY A 27 20.20 13.98 42.09
C GLY A 27 19.23 13.32 41.11
N GLY A 28 17.93 13.62 41.20
CA GLY A 28 16.92 13.17 40.25
C GLY A 28 17.16 13.71 38.83
N ALA A 29 17.53 14.99 38.69
CA ALA A 29 17.90 15.59 37.42
C ALA A 29 19.20 15.00 36.84
N LEU A 30 20.19 14.70 37.68
CA LEU A 30 21.45 14.05 37.30
C LEU A 30 21.21 12.59 36.91
N ILE A 31 20.32 11.88 37.60
CA ILE A 31 19.88 10.52 37.23
C ILE A 31 19.13 10.55 35.90
N LEU A 32 18.20 11.49 35.69
CA LEU A 32 17.49 11.64 34.41
C LEU A 32 18.46 12.04 33.29
N TYR A 33 19.42 12.92 33.56
CA TYR A 33 20.47 13.32 32.63
C TYR A 33 21.41 12.15 32.29
N ARG A 34 21.85 11.38 33.31
CA ARG A 34 22.64 10.15 33.13
C ARG A 34 21.84 9.04 32.46
N MET A 35 20.54 8.92 32.69
CA MET A 35 19.66 8.00 31.96
C MET A 35 19.47 8.42 30.51
N ALA A 36 19.38 9.73 30.23
CA ALA A 36 19.39 10.25 28.87
C ALA A 36 20.73 10.00 28.18
N LYS A 37 21.85 10.12 28.91
CA LYS A 37 23.22 9.92 28.41
C LYS A 37 23.64 8.44 28.27
N ASN A 38 23.35 7.58 29.24
CA ASN A 38 23.68 6.14 29.23
C ASN A 38 22.73 5.31 28.36
N ARG A 39 21.65 5.90 27.82
CA ARG A 39 20.75 5.24 26.87
C ARG A 39 21.27 5.23 25.43
N THR A 40 22.45 5.82 25.17
CA THR A 40 23.23 5.59 23.95
C THR A 40 24.00 4.26 23.96
N THR A 41 23.97 3.49 25.06
CA THR A 41 24.80 2.27 25.24
C THR A 41 23.99 0.99 25.55
N MET A 42 22.76 0.87 25.05
CA MET A 42 22.00 -0.42 25.05
C MET A 42 22.08 -1.07 23.66
N PRO A 43 22.01 -2.41 23.52
CA PRO A 43 22.15 -3.08 22.24
C PRO A 43 20.99 -2.71 21.30
N GLY A 44 21.31 -2.32 20.07
CA GLY A 44 20.36 -1.79 19.08
C GLY A 44 20.51 -0.28 18.95
N SER A 45 21.11 0.14 17.83
CA SER A 45 21.28 1.57 17.56
C SER A 45 19.92 2.27 17.50
N ARG A 46 19.85 3.50 18.00
CA ARG A 46 18.67 4.38 17.90
C ARG A 46 18.86 5.49 16.88
N ASP A 47 20.05 5.56 16.31
CA ASP A 47 20.41 6.53 15.30
C ASP A 47 19.64 6.25 13.98
N PRO A 48 19.00 7.26 13.37
CA PRO A 48 18.27 7.10 12.12
C PRO A 48 19.10 6.53 10.96
N GLU A 49 20.41 6.80 10.88
CA GLU A 49 21.27 6.28 9.81
C GLU A 49 21.45 4.77 9.94
N THR A 50 21.88 4.33 11.12
CA THR A 50 22.12 2.90 11.42
C THR A 50 20.86 2.04 11.39
N THR A 51 19.71 2.60 11.76
CA THR A 51 18.41 1.89 11.80
C THR A 51 17.63 1.98 10.50
N ASP A 52 18.17 2.66 9.49
CA ASP A 52 17.49 2.88 8.22
C ASP A 52 17.30 1.55 7.46
N PRO A 53 16.05 1.15 7.15
CA PRO A 53 15.78 -0.09 6.43
C PRO A 53 16.42 -0.10 5.04
N ALA A 54 16.82 -1.28 4.56
CA ALA A 54 17.52 -1.44 3.28
C ALA A 54 16.76 -0.81 2.09
N LEU A 55 15.43 -1.00 2.03
CA LEU A 55 14.60 -0.38 1.00
C LEU A 55 14.75 1.15 1.00
N LEU A 56 14.66 1.78 2.18
CA LEU A 56 14.76 3.22 2.26
C LEU A 56 16.19 3.69 1.99
N ARG A 57 17.19 2.97 2.49
CA ARG A 57 18.61 3.30 2.26
C ARG A 57 18.99 3.26 0.78
N ASN A 58 18.50 2.26 0.05
CA ASN A 58 18.86 2.03 -1.35
C ASN A 58 18.10 2.93 -2.34
N HIS A 59 16.98 3.53 -1.92
CA HIS A 59 16.11 4.33 -2.76
C HIS A 59 15.82 5.72 -2.18
N SER A 60 16.68 6.20 -1.27
CA SER A 60 16.64 7.59 -0.81
C SER A 60 17.85 8.37 -1.26
N GLU A 61 17.62 9.63 -1.57
CA GLU A 61 18.67 10.63 -1.77
C GLU A 61 18.45 11.82 -0.82
N ILE A 62 19.51 12.58 -0.54
CA ILE A 62 19.43 13.83 0.23
C ILE A 62 19.71 14.97 -0.76
N LYS A 63 18.73 15.86 -0.93
CA LYS A 63 18.76 16.94 -1.92
C LYS A 63 18.42 18.30 -1.30
N SER A 64 18.93 19.36 -1.92
CA SER A 64 18.54 20.73 -1.60
C SER A 64 17.31 21.13 -2.40
N PHE A 65 16.32 21.74 -1.74
CA PHE A 65 15.12 22.29 -2.38
C PHE A 65 14.94 23.74 -2.00
N LYS A 66 14.56 24.58 -2.97
CA LYS A 66 14.11 25.94 -2.73
C LYS A 66 12.61 25.97 -2.91
N ALA A 67 11.88 26.13 -1.83
CA ALA A 67 10.42 26.09 -1.87
C ALA A 67 9.88 27.24 -2.73
N ALA A 68 8.99 26.90 -3.67
CA ALA A 68 8.66 27.76 -4.79
C ALA A 68 8.04 29.11 -4.38
N ARG A 69 7.15 29.12 -3.37
CA ARG A 69 6.43 30.33 -2.96
C ARG A 69 7.18 31.14 -1.90
N SER A 70 7.69 30.47 -0.88
CA SER A 70 8.37 31.10 0.24
C SER A 70 9.80 31.52 -0.09
N GLY A 71 10.42 30.91 -1.11
CA GLY A 71 11.82 31.11 -1.47
C GLY A 71 12.81 30.56 -0.45
N ILE A 72 12.33 29.88 0.60
CA ILE A 72 13.15 29.29 1.65
C ILE A 72 13.94 28.11 1.06
N THR A 73 15.24 28.10 1.30
CA THR A 73 16.12 27.00 0.87
C THR A 73 16.31 26.00 2.00
N PHE A 74 16.00 24.75 1.70
CA PHE A 74 16.16 23.59 2.55
C PHE A 74 17.32 22.73 2.01
N PRO A 75 18.52 22.82 2.60
CA PRO A 75 19.75 22.33 1.97
C PRO A 75 19.92 20.81 1.94
N GLY A 76 19.14 20.06 2.73
CA GLY A 76 19.31 18.60 2.83
C GLY A 76 18.04 17.91 3.26
N ILE A 77 17.13 17.67 2.31
CA ILE A 77 15.90 16.93 2.52
C ILE A 77 16.07 15.52 1.97
N ARG A 78 15.79 14.52 2.81
CA ARG A 78 15.78 13.13 2.40
C ARG A 78 14.48 12.83 1.63
N ILE A 79 14.65 12.39 0.39
CA ILE A 79 13.58 11.96 -0.51
C ILE A 79 13.74 10.48 -0.78
N PHE A 80 12.74 9.68 -0.40
CA PHE A 80 12.59 8.33 -0.90
C PHE A 80 11.80 8.39 -2.20
N TYR A 81 12.35 7.84 -3.28
CA TYR A 81 11.64 7.68 -4.53
C TYR A 81 11.95 6.33 -5.14
N ARG A 82 10.90 5.56 -5.41
CA ARG A 82 10.99 4.30 -6.14
C ARG A 82 9.96 4.31 -7.26
N ARG A 83 10.45 4.54 -8.48
CA ARG A 83 9.66 4.38 -9.71
C ARG A 83 9.20 2.94 -9.83
N HIS A 84 7.96 2.74 -10.30
CA HIS A 84 7.43 1.41 -10.52
C HIS A 84 8.37 0.61 -11.47
N PRO A 85 8.79 -0.63 -11.12
CA PRO A 85 9.79 -1.38 -11.89
C PRO A 85 9.42 -1.68 -13.35
N LYS A 86 8.15 -1.53 -13.70
CA LYS A 86 7.61 -1.75 -15.05
C LYS A 86 6.85 -0.55 -15.58
N ALA A 87 7.15 0.65 -15.08
CA ALA A 87 6.45 1.87 -15.48
C ALA A 87 6.42 2.04 -17.01
N ASP A 88 7.51 1.68 -17.70
CA ASP A 88 7.61 1.79 -19.17
C ASP A 88 6.83 0.70 -19.93
N GLU A 89 6.51 -0.43 -19.28
CA GLU A 89 5.73 -1.51 -19.88
C GLU A 89 4.21 -1.33 -19.67
N LEU A 90 3.78 -0.37 -18.85
CA LEU A 90 2.38 -0.18 -18.50
C LEU A 90 1.70 0.84 -19.43
N PRO A 91 0.38 0.67 -19.70
CA PRO A 91 -0.36 1.63 -20.51
C PRO A 91 -0.25 3.04 -19.93
N LYS A 92 0.15 4.01 -20.77
CA LYS A 92 0.18 5.44 -20.42
C LYS A 92 -1.11 6.16 -20.82
N ALA A 93 -1.97 5.52 -21.60
CA ALA A 93 -3.30 6.03 -21.96
C ALA A 93 -4.39 5.39 -21.07
N PRO A 94 -5.37 6.17 -20.57
CA PRO A 94 -5.55 7.61 -20.76
C PRO A 94 -4.62 8.49 -19.89
N ALA A 95 -3.97 7.92 -18.87
CA ALA A 95 -2.95 8.58 -18.05
C ALA A 95 -1.96 7.55 -17.47
N PRO A 96 -0.71 7.94 -17.14
CA PRO A 96 0.25 7.08 -16.45
C PRO A 96 -0.27 6.59 -15.10
N LEU A 97 0.38 5.54 -14.56
CA LEU A 97 0.16 5.08 -13.20
C LEU A 97 0.31 6.25 -12.21
N PRO A 98 -0.62 6.44 -11.26
CA PRO A 98 -0.52 7.54 -10.29
C PRO A 98 0.72 7.43 -9.40
N LEU A 99 1.26 8.58 -9.01
CA LEU A 99 2.31 8.70 -8.00
C LEU A 99 1.69 8.68 -6.59
N LEU A 100 2.11 7.73 -5.76
CA LEU A 100 1.71 7.68 -4.34
C LEU A 100 2.69 8.53 -3.52
N VAL A 101 2.19 9.57 -2.86
CA VAL A 101 3.01 10.50 -2.06
C VAL A 101 2.73 10.32 -0.58
N PHE A 102 3.75 9.95 0.20
CA PHE A 102 3.64 9.67 1.63
C PHE A 102 4.13 10.85 2.47
N ILE A 103 3.22 11.39 3.30
CA ILE A 103 3.45 12.60 4.10
C ILE A 103 3.32 12.27 5.59
N HIS A 104 4.41 12.34 6.35
CA HIS A 104 4.41 11.97 7.76
C HIS A 104 3.89 13.09 8.67
N GLY A 105 3.48 12.71 9.88
CA GLY A 105 2.98 13.64 10.90
C GLY A 105 4.08 14.33 11.73
N LEU A 106 3.63 15.05 12.76
CA LEU A 106 4.49 15.77 13.70
C LEU A 106 5.49 14.84 14.38
N GLY A 107 6.79 15.13 14.25
CA GLY A 107 7.86 14.33 14.84
C GLY A 107 8.05 12.95 14.22
N GLY A 108 7.40 12.68 13.08
CA GLY A 108 7.51 11.46 12.30
C GLY A 108 8.70 11.45 11.33
N SER A 109 8.75 10.41 10.49
CA SER A 109 9.70 10.25 9.39
C SER A 109 9.18 9.24 8.36
N VAL A 110 9.81 9.18 7.19
CA VAL A 110 9.56 8.18 6.14
C VAL A 110 9.70 6.75 6.66
N ALA A 111 10.55 6.51 7.67
CA ALA A 111 10.73 5.20 8.27
C ALA A 111 9.43 4.62 8.86
N GLN A 112 8.47 5.47 9.25
CA GLN A 112 7.16 5.03 9.74
C GLN A 112 6.28 4.44 8.61
N PHE A 113 6.52 4.83 7.36
CA PHE A 113 5.85 4.27 6.19
C PHE A 113 6.56 3.06 5.61
N HIS A 114 7.74 2.66 6.11
CA HIS A 114 8.55 1.58 5.53
C HIS A 114 7.76 0.29 5.23
N PRO A 115 6.91 -0.23 6.14
CA PRO A 115 6.14 -1.43 5.82
C PRO A 115 5.14 -1.21 4.67
N LEU A 116 4.47 -0.05 4.61
CA LEU A 116 3.55 0.29 3.52
C LEU A 116 4.29 0.48 2.20
N LEU A 117 5.43 1.17 2.21
CA LEU A 117 6.28 1.36 1.03
C LEU A 117 6.79 0.02 0.49
N THR A 118 7.10 -0.94 1.37
CA THR A 118 7.49 -2.29 0.97
C THR A 118 6.39 -3.01 0.18
N SER A 119 5.13 -2.85 0.61
CA SER A 119 3.98 -3.44 -0.09
C SER A 119 3.60 -2.69 -1.38
N LEU A 120 3.68 -1.36 -1.40
CA LEU A 120 3.09 -0.53 -2.46
C LEU A 120 4.06 -0.18 -3.59
N SER A 121 5.37 -0.21 -3.36
CA SER A 121 6.38 0.16 -4.38
C SER A 121 6.40 -0.77 -5.61
N ASN A 122 5.80 -1.95 -5.52
CA ASN A 122 5.65 -2.88 -6.64
C ASN A 122 4.32 -2.70 -7.39
N SER A 123 3.44 -1.82 -6.91
CA SER A 123 2.11 -1.56 -7.47
C SER A 123 1.97 -0.16 -8.04
N ALA A 124 2.75 0.80 -7.54
CA ALA A 124 2.80 2.17 -8.04
C ALA A 124 4.17 2.79 -7.78
N SER A 125 4.48 3.88 -8.48
CA SER A 125 5.61 4.74 -8.11
C SER A 125 5.31 5.37 -6.75
N CYS A 126 6.28 5.34 -5.85
CA CYS A 126 6.13 5.84 -4.48
C CYS A 126 7.16 6.93 -4.18
N LEU A 127 6.69 8.06 -3.64
CA LEU A 127 7.47 9.19 -3.17
C LEU A 127 7.21 9.40 -1.67
N ALA A 128 8.24 9.52 -0.85
CA ALA A 128 8.08 9.83 0.58
C ALA A 128 9.16 10.83 1.03
N ILE A 129 8.79 11.76 1.90
CA ILE A 129 9.62 12.92 2.24
C ILE A 129 9.83 12.97 3.76
N ASP A 130 11.08 13.12 4.20
CA ASP A 130 11.38 13.50 5.59
C ASP A 130 11.37 15.03 5.67
N PHE A 131 10.51 15.63 6.50
CA PHE A 131 10.52 17.06 6.74
C PHE A 131 11.88 17.56 7.30
N PRO A 132 12.21 18.86 7.19
CA PRO A 132 13.50 19.38 7.65
C PRO A 132 13.80 18.96 9.10
N GLY A 133 14.95 18.31 9.34
CA GLY A 133 15.36 17.81 10.66
C GLY A 133 14.61 16.57 11.19
N CYS A 134 13.62 16.05 10.46
CA CYS A 134 13.00 14.75 10.71
C CYS A 134 13.80 13.63 10.05
N GLY A 135 13.73 12.42 10.62
CA GLY A 135 14.42 11.24 10.07
C GLY A 135 15.89 11.51 9.76
N ARG A 136 16.26 11.41 8.48
CA ARG A 136 17.63 11.69 7.98
C ARG A 136 17.78 13.05 7.31
N SER A 137 16.72 13.85 7.21
CA SER A 137 16.81 15.23 6.71
C SER A 137 17.65 16.11 7.63
N GLN A 138 18.43 16.99 7.04
CA GLN A 138 19.20 18.01 7.72
C GLN A 138 18.25 18.96 8.46
N PHE A 139 18.65 19.33 9.69
CA PHE A 139 17.94 20.35 10.46
C PHE A 139 18.35 21.76 10.03
N ALA A 140 17.94 22.15 8.82
CA ALA A 140 18.19 23.47 8.26
C ALA A 140 17.10 23.84 7.23
N PRO A 141 16.73 25.14 7.12
CA PRO A 141 17.15 26.23 7.99
C PRO A 141 16.50 26.12 9.39
N THR A 142 17.05 26.77 10.40
CA THR A 142 16.56 26.65 11.78
C THR A 142 15.59 27.76 12.20
N SER A 143 15.17 28.61 11.26
CA SER A 143 14.15 29.64 11.49
C SER A 143 12.81 28.97 11.83
N TRP A 144 12.02 29.56 12.72
CA TRP A 144 10.71 29.01 13.09
C TRP A 144 9.73 29.06 11.92
N ASP A 145 9.85 30.10 11.08
CA ASP A 145 9.01 30.30 9.91
C ASP A 145 9.10 29.14 8.91
N ALA A 146 10.29 28.54 8.73
CA ALA A 146 10.49 27.40 7.82
C ALA A 146 9.70 26.13 8.20
N TYR A 147 9.12 26.09 9.41
CA TYR A 147 8.35 24.96 9.94
C TYR A 147 6.87 25.26 10.11
N THR A 148 6.38 26.38 9.57
CA THR A 148 4.94 26.64 9.48
C THR A 148 4.29 25.59 8.57
N THR A 149 3.03 25.25 8.82
CA THR A 149 2.29 24.33 7.94
C THR A 149 2.35 24.81 6.49
N GLU A 150 2.25 26.12 6.27
CA GLU A 150 2.26 26.74 4.93
C GLU A 150 3.58 26.54 4.18
N ASN A 151 4.73 26.73 4.86
CA ASN A 151 6.04 26.53 4.26
C ASN A 151 6.40 25.04 4.10
N LEU A 152 5.92 24.18 4.99
CA LEU A 152 6.05 22.72 4.81
C LEU A 152 5.17 22.21 3.67
N THR A 153 3.97 22.76 3.47
CA THR A 153 3.14 22.49 2.29
C THR A 153 3.86 22.95 1.02
N ASP A 154 4.39 24.18 1.00
CA ASP A 154 5.13 24.73 -0.13
C ASP A 154 6.35 23.88 -0.53
N LEU A 155 7.12 23.43 0.46
CA LEU A 155 8.21 22.49 0.26
C LEU A 155 7.71 21.14 -0.32
N THR A 156 6.63 20.60 0.24
CA THR A 156 6.06 19.32 -0.22
C THR A 156 5.58 19.41 -1.66
N GLU A 157 4.85 20.47 -2.00
CA GLU A 157 4.39 20.79 -3.35
C GLU A 157 5.55 20.90 -4.34
N THR A 158 6.60 21.64 -3.97
CA THR A 158 7.82 21.79 -4.77
C THR A 158 8.46 20.43 -5.05
N ILE A 159 8.60 19.59 -4.02
CA ILE A 159 9.19 18.27 -4.17
C ILE A 159 8.31 17.37 -5.05
N ILE A 160 6.98 17.34 -4.86
CA ILE A 160 6.11 16.49 -5.70
C ILE A 160 6.26 16.87 -7.17
N ASN A 161 6.33 18.17 -7.47
CA ASN A 161 6.47 18.69 -8.83
C ASN A 161 7.76 18.23 -9.53
N ASP A 162 8.85 18.01 -8.79
CA ASP A 162 10.13 17.52 -9.34
C ASP A 162 10.10 16.02 -9.71
N TYR A 163 9.10 15.26 -9.25
CA TYR A 163 9.03 13.79 -9.44
C TYR A 163 7.78 13.30 -10.18
N VAL A 164 6.80 14.18 -10.41
CA VAL A 164 5.61 13.84 -11.17
C VAL A 164 5.96 13.81 -12.67
N GLU A 165 5.57 12.73 -13.36
CA GLU A 165 5.69 12.64 -14.82
C GLU A 165 4.55 13.44 -15.50
N GLU A 166 4.71 13.74 -16.80
CA GLU A 166 3.67 14.43 -17.57
C GLU A 166 2.33 13.66 -17.52
N ASP A 167 1.22 14.38 -17.33
CA ASP A 167 -0.14 13.86 -17.14
C ASP A 167 -0.33 12.85 -15.99
N GLN A 168 0.68 12.64 -15.15
CA GLN A 168 0.60 11.71 -14.04
C GLN A 168 -0.24 12.29 -12.90
N GLY A 169 -1.26 11.53 -12.48
CA GLY A 169 -2.03 11.88 -11.30
C GLY A 169 -1.30 11.57 -9.99
N VAL A 170 -1.68 12.24 -8.92
CA VAL A 170 -1.08 12.12 -7.59
C VAL A 170 -2.10 11.64 -6.56
N VAL A 171 -1.76 10.64 -5.76
CA VAL A 171 -2.56 10.21 -4.61
C VAL A 171 -1.77 10.50 -3.33
N LEU A 172 -2.35 11.32 -2.46
CA LEU A 172 -1.70 11.74 -1.21
C LEU A 172 -2.04 10.75 -0.09
N VAL A 173 -1.04 10.13 0.49
CA VAL A 173 -1.14 9.22 1.63
C VAL A 173 -0.51 9.88 2.85
N ALA A 174 -1.31 10.31 3.81
CA ALA A 174 -0.81 11.16 4.88
C ALA A 174 -1.20 10.65 6.27
N HIS A 175 -0.34 10.91 7.26
CA HIS A 175 -0.57 10.51 8.65
C HIS A 175 -0.62 11.71 9.59
N SER A 176 -1.59 11.73 10.50
CA SER A 176 -1.69 12.71 11.60
C SER A 176 -1.62 14.15 11.08
N MET A 177 -0.72 14.99 11.60
CA MET A 177 -0.50 16.36 11.11
C MET A 177 -0.33 16.45 9.58
N GLY A 178 0.29 15.43 8.96
CA GLY A 178 0.48 15.39 7.50
C GLY A 178 -0.84 15.37 6.73
N THR A 179 -1.95 14.93 7.33
CA THR A 179 -3.26 14.93 6.67
C THR A 179 -3.79 16.34 6.43
N ALA A 180 -3.41 17.31 7.26
CA ALA A 180 -3.73 18.72 7.04
C ALA A 180 -2.93 19.29 5.86
N ILE A 181 -1.64 18.93 5.73
CA ILE A 181 -0.81 19.30 4.58
C ILE A 181 -1.40 18.70 3.30
N ALA A 182 -1.73 17.40 3.32
CA ALA A 182 -2.37 16.74 2.18
C ALA A 182 -3.71 17.37 1.79
N ALA A 183 -4.53 17.76 2.78
CA ALA A 183 -5.79 18.47 2.53
C ALA A 183 -5.57 19.87 1.93
N ASP A 184 -4.53 20.60 2.33
CA ASP A 184 -4.20 21.90 1.72
C ASP A 184 -3.75 21.74 0.26
N ILE A 185 -2.88 20.75 -0.03
CA ILE A 185 -2.44 20.42 -1.39
C ILE A 185 -3.62 20.00 -2.28
N ALA A 186 -4.54 19.19 -1.76
CA ALA A 186 -5.69 18.69 -2.51
C ALA A 186 -6.80 19.73 -2.73
N ASN A 187 -6.74 20.89 -2.07
CA ASN A 187 -7.78 21.90 -2.15
C ASN A 187 -7.65 22.72 -3.43
N LYS A 188 -8.62 22.63 -4.35
CA LYS A 188 -8.61 23.34 -5.65
C LYS A 188 -8.48 24.86 -5.52
N ARG A 189 -9.02 25.49 -4.47
CA ARG A 189 -8.85 26.94 -4.21
C ARG A 189 -7.41 27.31 -3.85
N ALA A 190 -6.65 26.36 -3.32
CA ALA A 190 -5.21 26.46 -3.09
C ALA A 190 -4.38 25.89 -4.26
N ALA A 191 -4.93 24.99 -5.09
CA ALA A 191 -4.24 24.29 -6.17
C ALA A 191 -3.79 25.21 -7.32
N HIS A 192 -4.45 26.36 -7.52
CA HIS A 192 -4.03 27.38 -8.51
C HIS A 192 -2.71 28.11 -8.16
N ARG A 193 -2.01 27.69 -7.10
CA ARG A 193 -0.74 28.29 -6.65
C ARG A 193 0.49 27.72 -7.36
N LEU A 194 0.39 26.57 -8.03
CA LEU A 194 1.42 25.98 -8.89
C LEU A 194 1.00 26.10 -10.37
N ILE A 195 2.00 26.20 -11.25
CA ILE A 195 1.79 26.27 -12.71
C ILE A 195 2.73 25.24 -13.37
N PRO A 196 2.22 24.11 -13.90
CA PRO A 196 0.83 23.64 -13.82
C PRO A 196 0.43 23.15 -12.40
N PRO A 197 -0.86 23.13 -12.05
CA PRO A 197 -1.32 22.60 -10.77
C PRO A 197 -1.15 21.08 -10.70
N LEU A 198 -0.89 20.54 -9.51
CA LEU A 198 -0.83 19.10 -9.29
C LEU A 198 -2.19 18.45 -9.56
N ASN A 199 -2.20 17.38 -10.37
CA ASN A 199 -3.40 16.58 -10.60
C ASN A 199 -3.65 15.62 -9.43
N VAL A 200 -4.18 16.13 -8.31
CA VAL A 200 -4.50 15.31 -7.14
C VAL A 200 -5.76 14.47 -7.41
N MET A 201 -5.60 13.16 -7.47
CA MET A 201 -6.65 12.18 -7.74
C MET A 201 -7.38 11.70 -6.48
N GLY A 202 -6.78 11.86 -5.30
CA GLY A 202 -7.39 11.41 -4.05
C GLY A 202 -6.49 11.58 -2.83
N VAL A 203 -7.11 11.52 -1.65
CA VAL A 203 -6.43 11.64 -0.35
C VAL A 203 -6.78 10.45 0.53
N ILE A 204 -5.74 9.82 1.07
CA ILE A 204 -5.85 8.76 2.08
C ILE A 204 -5.28 9.32 3.38
N ALA A 205 -6.18 9.58 4.32
CA ALA A 205 -5.87 10.29 5.56
C ALA A 205 -5.90 9.30 6.73
N ILE A 206 -4.72 8.98 7.24
CA ILE A 206 -4.50 8.05 8.36
C ILE A 206 -4.42 8.86 9.66
N CYS A 207 -5.25 8.51 10.65
CA CYS A 207 -5.36 9.21 11.93
C CYS A 207 -5.53 10.74 11.74
N PRO A 208 -6.54 11.19 10.98
CA PRO A 208 -6.63 12.60 10.58
C PRO A 208 -7.08 13.51 11.73
N LEU A 209 -6.71 14.80 11.62
CA LEU A 209 -7.26 15.86 12.46
C LEU A 209 -8.46 16.53 11.78
N SER A 210 -9.54 16.78 12.53
CA SER A 210 -10.74 17.40 11.95
C SER A 210 -10.64 18.90 11.77
N GLY A 211 -9.89 19.59 12.63
CA GLY A 211 -9.81 21.05 12.57
C GLY A 211 -8.86 21.64 13.59
N PRO A 212 -8.80 22.98 13.67
CA PRO A 212 -7.91 23.67 14.57
C PRO A 212 -8.30 23.41 16.04
N PRO A 213 -7.31 23.24 16.94
CA PRO A 213 -7.58 23.05 18.36
C PRO A 213 -8.13 24.33 19.01
N PRO A 214 -8.98 24.25 20.04
CA PRO A 214 -9.59 25.42 20.68
C PRO A 214 -8.57 26.49 21.14
N GLU A 215 -8.94 27.76 21.09
CA GLU A 215 -8.05 28.90 21.41
C GLU A 215 -7.36 28.76 22.78
N ALA A 216 -8.11 28.35 23.81
CA ALA A 216 -7.54 28.13 25.15
C ALA A 216 -6.48 27.01 25.14
N ALA A 217 -6.70 25.94 24.38
CA ALA A 217 -5.75 24.85 24.22
C ALA A 217 -4.49 25.33 23.46
N VAL A 218 -4.66 26.13 22.40
CA VAL A 218 -3.55 26.76 21.66
C VAL A 218 -2.70 27.63 22.57
N ARG A 219 -3.31 28.49 23.39
CA ARG A 219 -2.59 29.34 24.35
C ARG A 219 -1.77 28.51 25.34
N ASN A 220 -2.33 27.42 25.86
CA ASN A 220 -1.64 26.51 26.77
C ASN A 220 -0.49 25.76 26.08
N PHE A 221 -0.71 25.31 24.84
CA PHE A 221 0.32 24.65 24.04
C PHE A 221 1.47 25.61 23.72
N ARG A 222 1.19 26.86 23.32
CA ARG A 222 2.24 27.87 23.11
C ARG A 222 3.06 28.10 24.37
N ARG A 223 2.43 28.24 25.55
CA ARG A 223 3.14 28.35 26.84
C ARG A 223 4.04 27.16 27.10
N LEU A 224 3.58 25.93 26.84
CA LEU A 224 4.40 24.72 26.96
C LEU A 224 5.59 24.74 25.99
N LEU A 225 5.38 25.18 24.74
CA LEU A 225 6.43 25.29 23.72
C LEU A 225 7.42 26.43 23.98
N TRP A 226 7.19 27.30 24.96
CA TRP A 226 8.14 28.32 25.43
C TRP A 226 9.06 27.83 26.57
N VAL A 227 8.73 26.71 27.21
CA VAL A 227 9.55 26.11 28.29
C VAL A 227 11.00 25.92 27.80
N PRO A 228 12.04 26.25 28.58
CA PRO A 228 13.43 26.06 28.15
C PRO A 228 13.73 24.64 27.68
N GLU A 229 14.57 24.49 26.66
CA GLU A 229 14.81 23.19 26.00
C GLU A 229 15.28 22.10 26.97
N PHE A 230 16.16 22.42 27.92
CA PHE A 230 16.63 21.45 28.90
C PHE A 230 15.51 20.89 29.79
N VAL A 231 14.56 21.75 30.22
CA VAL A 231 13.40 21.34 31.02
C VAL A 231 12.46 20.47 30.18
N PHE A 232 12.23 20.87 28.93
CA PHE A 232 11.41 20.10 28.00
C PHE A 232 12.01 18.72 27.72
N ASN A 233 13.34 18.64 27.58
CA ASN A 233 14.06 17.38 27.40
C ASN A 233 14.00 16.50 28.66
N LEU A 234 14.07 17.07 29.87
CA LEU A 234 13.86 16.32 31.11
C LEU A 234 12.45 15.73 31.20
N TRP A 235 11.43 16.51 30.84
CA TRP A 235 10.04 16.03 30.78
C TRP A 235 9.87 14.90 29.74
N ARG A 236 10.42 15.05 28.53
CA ARG A 236 10.42 13.99 27.51
C ARG A 236 11.14 12.73 27.99
N ALA A 237 12.27 12.87 28.69
CA ALA A 237 13.00 11.74 29.25
C ALA A 237 12.18 11.00 30.32
N TRP A 238 11.45 11.76 31.15
CA TRP A 238 10.51 11.20 32.12
C TRP A 238 9.33 10.47 31.44
N ASP A 239 8.68 11.08 30.44
CA ASP A 239 7.54 10.47 29.71
C ASP A 239 7.94 9.15 28.99
N ARG A 240 9.22 9.05 28.61
CA ARG A 240 9.84 7.89 27.95
C ARG A 240 10.45 6.87 28.92
N ARG A 241 10.26 7.05 30.23
CA ARG A 241 10.72 6.09 31.23
C ARG A 241 9.95 4.78 31.06
N GLY A 242 10.66 3.65 31.01
CA GLY A 242 10.10 2.33 30.72
C GLY A 242 10.22 1.85 29.27
N GLY A 243 10.78 2.65 28.35
CA GLY A 243 11.07 2.23 26.97
C GLY A 243 9.81 1.80 26.22
N PRO A 244 9.76 0.59 25.61
CA PRO A 244 8.56 0.05 24.96
C PRO A 244 7.31 -0.03 25.86
N LYS A 245 7.48 -0.02 27.20
CA LYS A 245 6.37 -0.02 28.17
C LYS A 245 6.05 1.38 28.73
N SER A 246 6.70 2.43 28.22
CA SER A 246 6.53 3.81 28.70
C SER A 246 5.15 4.38 28.40
N ALA A 247 4.76 5.44 29.12
CA ALA A 247 3.53 6.19 28.87
C ALA A 247 3.53 6.78 27.45
N SER A 248 4.68 7.31 27.01
CA SER A 248 4.87 7.86 25.66
C SER A 248 4.60 6.85 24.53
N VAL A 249 4.81 5.55 24.77
CA VAL A 249 4.55 4.49 23.77
C VAL A 249 3.11 4.00 23.86
N LYS A 250 2.61 3.75 25.08
CA LYS A 250 1.24 3.28 25.31
C LYS A 250 0.19 4.22 24.71
N ARG A 251 0.41 5.54 24.77
CA ARG A 251 -0.46 6.56 24.18
C ARG A 251 -0.67 6.36 22.67
N PHE A 252 0.38 5.98 21.94
CA PHE A 252 0.33 5.86 20.48
C PHE A 252 -0.04 4.46 20.00
N VAL A 253 0.45 3.42 20.64
CA VAL A 253 0.27 2.05 20.15
C VAL A 253 -1.11 1.49 20.55
N GLY A 254 -1.65 1.94 21.68
CA GLY A 254 -2.89 1.41 22.25
C GLY A 254 -2.69 0.07 22.98
N PRO A 255 -3.75 -0.46 23.62
CA PRO A 255 -3.67 -1.66 24.46
C PRO A 255 -3.35 -2.94 23.66
N GLY A 256 -3.80 -3.03 22.40
CA GLY A 256 -3.65 -4.22 21.55
C GLY A 256 -2.34 -4.32 20.76
N GLY A 257 -1.43 -3.35 20.84
CA GLY A 257 -0.18 -3.44 20.06
C GLY A 257 0.87 -4.35 20.69
N ASP A 258 1.48 -5.16 19.82
CA ASP A 258 2.54 -6.11 20.12
C ASP A 258 3.86 -5.45 20.56
N LEU A 259 4.83 -6.28 20.94
CA LEU A 259 6.14 -5.80 21.40
C LEU A 259 6.89 -5.06 20.28
N GLU A 260 6.81 -5.55 19.05
CA GLU A 260 7.48 -4.96 17.89
C GLU A 260 7.00 -3.53 17.62
N ALA A 261 5.68 -3.30 17.58
CA ALA A 261 5.10 -1.97 17.42
C ALA A 261 5.53 -1.01 18.55
N ARG A 262 5.63 -1.52 19.79
CA ARG A 262 6.08 -0.73 20.94
C ARG A 262 7.57 -0.38 20.86
N GLU A 263 8.41 -1.28 20.36
CA GLU A 263 9.83 -1.03 20.14
C GLU A 263 10.06 -0.03 19.01
N LEU A 264 9.32 -0.15 17.91
CA LEU A 264 9.32 0.83 16.82
C LEU A 264 8.88 2.21 17.31
N GLN A 265 7.78 2.29 18.08
CA GLN A 265 7.34 3.56 18.64
C GLN A 265 8.37 4.16 19.62
N ASP A 266 9.01 3.37 20.49
CA ASP A 266 10.09 3.86 21.38
C ASP A 266 11.27 4.40 20.56
N ARG A 267 11.61 3.72 19.46
CA ARG A 267 12.65 4.17 18.51
C ARG A 267 12.27 5.50 17.87
N PHE A 268 11.07 5.64 17.30
CA PHE A 268 10.63 6.90 16.68
C PHE A 268 10.55 8.04 17.71
N ASN A 269 10.08 7.76 18.93
CA ASN A 269 10.10 8.72 20.03
C ASN A 269 11.54 9.16 20.39
N SER A 270 12.53 8.28 20.19
CA SER A 270 13.96 8.55 20.37
C SER A 270 14.56 9.43 19.28
N GLN A 271 14.15 9.20 18.05
CA GLN A 271 14.68 9.88 16.87
C GLN A 271 14.11 11.30 16.69
N SER A 272 12.94 11.56 17.27
CA SER A 272 12.30 12.87 17.26
C SER A 272 13.11 13.93 18.04
N ARG A 273 13.79 14.82 17.30
CA ARG A 273 14.60 15.93 17.84
C ARG A 273 13.71 17.02 18.43
N THR A 274 13.94 17.39 19.69
CA THR A 274 13.19 18.44 20.38
C THR A 274 13.14 19.80 19.65
N PRO A 275 14.26 20.36 19.14
CA PRO A 275 14.20 21.65 18.46
C PRO A 275 13.38 21.63 17.16
N VAL A 276 13.33 20.47 16.47
CA VAL A 276 12.50 20.25 15.26
C VAL A 276 11.04 20.11 15.65
N PHE A 277 10.74 19.21 16.59
CA PHE A 277 9.40 18.96 17.08
C PHE A 277 8.73 20.25 17.55
N ARG A 278 9.44 21.10 18.31
CA ARG A 278 8.89 22.36 18.81
C ARG A 278 8.56 23.34 17.70
N ARG A 279 9.40 23.45 16.67
CA ARG A 279 9.18 24.34 15.53
C ARG A 279 7.98 23.90 14.71
N MET A 280 7.89 22.61 14.37
CA MET A 280 6.73 22.05 13.68
C MET A 280 5.45 22.20 14.51
N ALA A 281 5.50 21.86 15.80
CA ALA A 281 4.35 22.00 16.70
C ALA A 281 3.92 23.46 16.88
N TRP A 282 4.84 24.41 16.85
CA TRP A 282 4.52 25.82 16.89
C TRP A 282 3.91 26.29 15.59
N GLY A 283 4.52 25.93 14.46
CA GLY A 283 4.06 26.24 13.12
C GLY A 283 2.70 25.63 12.77
N SER A 284 2.29 24.56 13.48
CA SER A 284 0.99 23.92 13.34
C SER A 284 -0.13 24.64 14.10
N LEU A 285 0.19 25.55 15.04
CA LEU A 285 -0.82 26.20 15.90
C LEU A 285 -1.36 27.49 15.26
N PRO A 286 -2.68 27.60 15.05
CA PRO A 286 -3.28 28.81 14.49
C PRO A 286 -3.16 30.01 15.44
N VAL A 287 -3.27 31.22 14.89
CA VAL A 287 -3.52 32.45 15.66
C VAL A 287 -5.02 32.74 15.59
N TYR A 288 -5.67 33.02 16.71
CA TYR A 288 -7.07 33.42 16.72
C TYR A 288 -7.18 34.94 16.63
N ILE A 289 -7.86 35.43 15.59
CA ILE A 289 -8.18 36.85 15.36
C ILE A 289 -9.71 36.93 15.30
N ASP A 290 -10.33 37.71 16.19
CA ASP A 290 -11.80 37.81 16.32
C ASP A 290 -12.51 36.44 16.42
N GLY A 291 -11.91 35.51 17.17
CA GLY A 291 -12.42 34.15 17.36
C GLY A 291 -12.26 33.22 16.15
N LYS A 292 -11.66 33.70 15.04
CA LYS A 292 -11.39 32.90 13.84
C LYS A 292 -9.93 32.44 13.78
N PRO A 293 -9.67 31.14 13.55
CA PRO A 293 -8.31 30.63 13.40
C PRO A 293 -7.71 31.09 12.07
N THR A 294 -6.51 31.66 12.13
CA THR A 294 -5.72 32.12 10.98
C THR A 294 -4.34 31.45 11.02
N GLY A 295 -3.90 30.89 9.89
CA GLY A 295 -2.65 30.13 9.80
C GLY A 295 -2.70 28.78 10.56
N GLY A 296 -1.55 28.12 10.70
CA GLY A 296 -1.46 26.80 11.36
C GLY A 296 -2.18 25.68 10.59
N LEU A 297 -2.52 24.59 11.27
CA LEU A 297 -3.31 23.50 10.67
C LEU A 297 -4.71 24.00 10.32
N PHE A 298 -5.13 23.78 9.07
CA PHE A 298 -6.45 24.16 8.53
C PHE A 298 -6.72 25.67 8.49
N GLY A 299 -5.68 26.51 8.50
CA GLY A 299 -5.84 27.98 8.51
C GLY A 299 -6.44 28.59 7.23
N LYS A 300 -6.36 27.90 6.08
CA LYS A 300 -6.89 28.35 4.78
C LYS A 300 -7.76 27.29 4.08
N SER A 301 -7.60 26.02 4.44
CA SER A 301 -8.23 24.87 3.78
C SER A 301 -9.08 24.10 4.79
N SER A 302 -10.37 23.95 4.51
CA SER A 302 -11.23 23.02 5.23
C SER A 302 -11.35 21.70 4.47
N TRP A 303 -11.51 20.59 5.19
CA TRP A 303 -11.92 19.32 4.58
C TRP A 303 -13.17 19.48 3.71
N ALA A 304 -14.10 20.36 4.11
CA ALA A 304 -15.35 20.63 3.39
C ALA A 304 -15.14 21.09 1.93
N ASP A 305 -14.03 21.78 1.65
CA ASP A 305 -13.74 22.33 0.32
C ASP A 305 -13.24 21.28 -0.67
N LEU A 306 -12.81 20.11 -0.19
CA LEU A 306 -12.21 19.07 -1.02
C LEU A 306 -13.23 18.45 -1.98
N ASP A 307 -12.78 18.23 -3.21
CA ASP A 307 -13.59 17.74 -4.32
C ASP A 307 -13.06 16.43 -4.93
N VAL A 308 -12.17 15.75 -4.21
CA VAL A 308 -11.52 14.50 -4.61
C VAL A 308 -12.06 13.34 -3.76
N PRO A 309 -11.86 12.07 -4.19
CA PRO A 309 -12.03 10.92 -3.31
C PRO A 309 -11.19 11.03 -2.04
N ILE A 310 -11.81 10.76 -0.90
CA ILE A 310 -11.19 10.78 0.42
C ILE A 310 -11.45 9.46 1.12
N PHE A 311 -10.38 8.84 1.60
CA PHE A 311 -10.46 7.68 2.47
C PHE A 311 -9.86 7.99 3.84
N LEU A 312 -10.71 7.98 4.87
CA LEU A 312 -10.35 8.27 6.25
C LEU A 312 -10.08 6.95 6.98
N ILE A 313 -8.93 6.84 7.66
CA ILE A 313 -8.59 5.65 8.44
C ILE A 313 -8.26 6.07 9.86
N GLY A 314 -8.98 5.54 10.85
CA GLY A 314 -8.76 5.83 12.28
C GLY A 314 -8.43 4.58 13.08
N GLY A 315 -7.79 4.75 14.24
CA GLY A 315 -7.57 3.67 15.20
C GLY A 315 -8.58 3.74 16.35
N HIS A 316 -9.29 2.66 16.64
CA HIS A 316 -10.28 2.58 17.75
C HIS A 316 -9.72 3.02 19.10
N HIS A 317 -8.43 2.77 19.33
CA HIS A 317 -7.74 3.10 20.58
C HIS A 317 -6.79 4.29 20.44
N ASP A 318 -6.95 5.10 19.38
CA ASP A 318 -6.16 6.29 19.19
C ASP A 318 -6.53 7.34 20.25
N THR A 319 -5.56 7.72 21.07
CA THR A 319 -5.72 8.77 22.10
C THR A 319 -5.10 10.10 21.69
N VAL A 320 -4.37 10.13 20.57
CA VAL A 320 -3.70 11.31 20.02
C VAL A 320 -4.66 12.04 19.08
N THR A 321 -5.25 11.30 18.14
CA THR A 321 -6.30 11.75 17.23
C THR A 321 -7.48 10.79 17.34
N PRO A 322 -8.39 10.98 18.32
CA PRO A 322 -9.41 9.99 18.61
C PRO A 322 -10.34 9.73 17.41
N PRO A 323 -10.97 8.54 17.29
CA PRO A 323 -11.84 8.17 16.16
C PRO A 323 -12.89 9.21 15.77
N LYS A 324 -13.40 9.97 16.75
CA LYS A 324 -14.34 11.07 16.54
C LYS A 324 -13.84 12.14 15.56
N GLU A 325 -12.53 12.32 15.43
CA GLU A 325 -11.94 13.27 14.48
C GLU A 325 -12.23 12.85 13.04
N ALA A 326 -12.10 11.56 12.71
CA ALA A 326 -12.50 11.04 11.40
C ALA A 326 -14.01 11.19 11.16
N GLY A 327 -14.84 10.93 12.19
CA GLY A 327 -16.29 11.13 12.11
C GLY A 327 -16.69 12.57 11.80
N LYS A 328 -16.08 13.56 12.49
CA LYS A 328 -16.31 14.98 12.20
C LYS A 328 -15.94 15.35 10.76
N ILE A 329 -14.84 14.82 10.24
CA ILE A 329 -14.42 15.08 8.85
C ILE A 329 -15.45 14.50 7.88
N GLU A 330 -15.91 13.28 8.13
CA GLU A 330 -16.96 12.65 7.34
C GLU A 330 -18.25 13.48 7.33
N GLU A 331 -18.68 13.97 8.48
CA GLU A 331 -19.83 14.89 8.61
C GLU A 331 -19.62 16.18 7.82
N MET A 332 -18.47 16.85 7.96
CA MET A 332 -18.14 18.07 7.21
C MET A 332 -18.18 17.84 5.69
N LEU A 333 -17.63 16.72 5.22
CA LEU A 333 -17.61 16.38 3.80
C LEU A 333 -19.00 16.04 3.26
N ARG A 334 -19.84 15.34 4.05
CA ARG A 334 -21.23 15.02 3.71
C ARG A 334 -22.11 16.28 3.69
N ALA A 335 -21.98 17.15 4.69
CA ALA A 335 -22.69 18.42 4.77
C ALA A 335 -22.36 19.32 3.56
N ALA A 336 -21.08 19.41 3.19
CA ALA A 336 -20.66 20.14 2.01
C ALA A 336 -21.21 19.56 0.69
N ALA A 337 -21.35 18.23 0.60
CA ALA A 337 -21.98 17.59 -0.57
C ALA A 337 -23.48 17.93 -0.65
N ASN A 338 -24.19 17.92 0.47
CA ASN A 338 -25.63 18.24 0.53
C ASN A 338 -25.92 19.73 0.26
N GLY A 339 -25.08 20.63 0.76
CA GLY A 339 -25.21 22.08 0.50
C GLY A 339 -25.11 22.44 -0.99
N ARG A 340 -24.17 21.80 -1.71
CA ARG A 340 -24.01 21.98 -3.17
C ARG A 340 -25.23 21.47 -3.96
N ILE A 341 -25.90 20.42 -3.49
CA ILE A 341 -27.13 19.90 -4.11
C ILE A 341 -28.30 20.89 -3.91
N SER A 342 -28.36 21.57 -2.76
CA SER A 342 -29.37 22.60 -2.49
C SER A 342 -29.14 23.89 -3.31
N GLU A 343 -27.89 24.32 -3.51
CA GLU A 343 -27.55 25.46 -4.37
C GLU A 343 -27.83 25.17 -5.86
N ASN A 344 -27.55 23.95 -6.33
CA ASN A 344 -27.89 23.56 -7.71
C ASN A 344 -29.42 23.50 -7.95
N LYS A 345 -30.22 23.13 -6.94
CA LYS A 345 -31.69 23.21 -7.03
C LYS A 345 -32.22 24.66 -7.12
N HIS A 346 -31.51 25.64 -6.58
CA HIS A 346 -31.86 27.06 -6.72
C HIS A 346 -31.43 27.65 -8.07
N HIS A 347 -30.43 27.08 -8.73
CA HIS A 347 -30.05 27.46 -10.10
C HIS A 347 -30.87 26.75 -11.20
N GLU A 348 -31.49 25.60 -10.92
CA GLU A 348 -32.39 24.91 -11.85
C GLU A 348 -33.86 25.37 -11.77
N ALA A 349 -34.21 26.26 -10.83
CA ALA A 349 -35.55 26.84 -10.70
C ALA A 349 -35.91 27.89 -11.78
N GLY A 350 -35.27 27.83 -12.95
CA GLY A 350 -35.50 28.71 -14.11
C GLY A 350 -35.96 27.99 -15.39
N ALA A 351 -36.07 26.65 -15.39
CA ALA A 351 -36.60 25.89 -16.52
C ALA A 351 -37.73 24.97 -16.06
N SER A 352 -38.96 25.46 -16.17
CA SER A 352 -40.19 24.70 -15.98
C SER A 352 -40.29 23.55 -16.99
N TYR A 353 -40.69 22.34 -16.56
CA TYR A 353 -41.97 21.70 -16.92
C TYR A 353 -42.14 20.30 -16.29
N SER A 354 -43.31 20.15 -15.64
CA SER A 354 -44.16 18.98 -15.30
C SER A 354 -43.62 17.74 -14.57
N GLU A 355 -44.14 17.56 -13.35
CA GLU A 355 -44.19 16.34 -12.55
C GLU A 355 -44.92 15.17 -13.26
N GLY A 356 -44.45 13.95 -12.98
CA GLY A 356 -45.13 12.69 -13.27
C GLY A 356 -44.50 11.54 -12.49
N SER A 357 -45.10 11.22 -11.34
CA SER A 357 -44.84 10.04 -10.48
C SER A 357 -44.97 8.71 -11.25
N ALA A 358 -44.15 7.70 -10.93
CA ALA A 358 -44.61 6.31 -10.90
C ALA A 358 -43.63 5.34 -10.20
N LEU A 359 -44.13 4.66 -9.17
CA LEU A 359 -43.75 3.30 -8.78
C LEU A 359 -44.25 2.29 -9.83
N GLY A 360 -43.53 1.17 -9.96
CA GLY A 360 -44.16 -0.16 -10.08
C GLY A 360 -44.34 -0.78 -11.46
N GLU A 361 -43.74 -1.97 -11.57
CA GLU A 361 -44.21 -3.18 -12.30
C GLU A 361 -43.82 -3.46 -13.75
N ALA A 362 -43.56 -4.77 -13.90
CA ALA A 362 -43.15 -5.52 -15.07
C ALA A 362 -44.35 -6.02 -15.89
N ALA A 363 -44.06 -6.39 -17.15
CA ALA A 363 -44.72 -7.36 -18.03
C ALA A 363 -45.19 -6.79 -19.40
N ALA A 364 -44.47 -7.21 -20.46
CA ALA A 364 -44.88 -7.65 -21.83
C ALA A 364 -45.92 -6.83 -22.66
N PRO A 365 -45.89 -6.81 -24.02
CA PRO A 365 -45.55 -7.94 -24.90
C PRO A 365 -44.77 -7.66 -26.21
N VAL A 366 -44.37 -8.78 -26.83
CA VAL A 366 -43.86 -9.00 -28.19
C VAL A 366 -44.94 -8.76 -29.27
N ASN A 367 -44.53 -8.36 -30.49
CA ASN A 367 -44.59 -9.12 -31.78
C ASN A 367 -44.58 -8.16 -33.04
N PRO A 368 -44.53 -8.63 -34.31
CA PRO A 368 -43.34 -8.65 -35.16
C PRO A 368 -43.48 -7.84 -36.48
N SER A 369 -42.39 -7.64 -37.23
CA SER A 369 -42.47 -7.31 -38.66
C SER A 369 -41.23 -7.82 -39.40
N SER A 370 -41.48 -8.53 -40.51
CA SER A 370 -40.52 -9.17 -41.40
C SER A 370 -40.70 -8.59 -42.81
N VAL A 371 -39.61 -8.35 -43.55
CA VAL A 371 -39.25 -8.88 -44.91
C VAL A 371 -38.88 -7.68 -45.83
N PRO A 372 -38.08 -7.75 -46.93
CA PRO A 372 -37.09 -8.74 -47.46
C PRO A 372 -35.68 -8.19 -47.78
N ARG A 373 -34.74 -9.11 -48.08
CA ARG A 373 -33.47 -8.88 -48.79
C ARG A 373 -33.69 -8.72 -50.30
N GLU A 374 -32.96 -7.80 -50.94
CA GLU A 374 -32.88 -7.70 -52.40
C GLU A 374 -31.48 -8.05 -52.93
N HIS A 375 -31.50 -8.99 -53.88
CA HIS A 375 -30.52 -9.31 -54.94
C HIS A 375 -29.13 -9.90 -54.65
N LEU A 376 -29.04 -11.22 -54.90
CA LEU A 376 -27.85 -11.96 -55.36
C LEU A 376 -28.03 -12.28 -56.86
N PRO A 377 -27.03 -12.08 -57.74
CA PRO A 377 -27.11 -12.48 -59.14
C PRO A 377 -27.10 -14.02 -59.32
N GLN A 378 -27.92 -14.51 -60.25
CA GLN A 378 -28.27 -15.92 -60.45
C GLN A 378 -27.75 -16.56 -61.76
N SER A 379 -26.79 -15.97 -62.49
CA SER A 379 -26.18 -16.69 -63.64
C SER A 379 -24.80 -16.16 -64.05
N VAL A 380 -24.04 -17.04 -64.73
CA VAL A 380 -22.61 -16.91 -65.08
C VAL A 380 -22.35 -15.94 -66.26
N GLY A 381 -23.35 -15.16 -66.69
CA GLY A 381 -23.25 -14.25 -67.84
C GLY A 381 -23.02 -12.76 -67.52
N GLU A 382 -23.06 -12.35 -66.25
CA GLU A 382 -22.97 -10.93 -65.84
C GLU A 382 -21.82 -10.67 -64.86
N ILE A 383 -20.61 -11.16 -65.19
CA ILE A 383 -19.37 -10.80 -64.49
C ILE A 383 -18.63 -9.78 -65.36
N SER A 384 -18.48 -8.54 -64.87
CA SER A 384 -17.74 -7.45 -65.55
C SER A 384 -16.27 -7.43 -65.11
N GLN A 385 -15.41 -6.72 -65.88
CA GLN A 385 -13.95 -6.70 -65.71
C GLN A 385 -13.44 -6.20 -64.34
N ASP A 386 -14.29 -5.60 -63.50
CA ASP A 386 -13.94 -5.20 -62.13
C ASP A 386 -13.99 -6.36 -61.12
N ASP A 387 -14.56 -7.52 -61.48
CA ASP A 387 -14.49 -8.76 -60.69
C ASP A 387 -13.22 -9.59 -60.98
N PHE A 388 -12.41 -9.18 -61.97
CA PHE A 388 -11.21 -9.90 -62.43
C PHE A 388 -9.88 -9.25 -62.01
N ALA A 389 -9.87 -8.23 -61.15
CA ALA A 389 -8.67 -7.80 -60.45
C ALA A 389 -8.34 -8.73 -59.26
N ARG A 390 -8.18 -10.03 -59.54
CA ARG A 390 -7.61 -11.02 -58.63
C ARG A 390 -6.65 -11.92 -59.40
N LYS A 391 -5.36 -11.55 -59.38
CA LYS A 391 -4.20 -12.38 -59.75
C LYS A 391 -3.55 -12.80 -58.43
N LYS A 392 -3.83 -13.95 -57.80
CA LYS A 392 -3.87 -15.39 -58.18
C LYS A 392 -2.50 -16.08 -58.08
N ALA A 393 -2.25 -16.57 -56.87
CA ALA A 393 -1.63 -17.83 -56.42
C ALA A 393 -0.73 -18.69 -57.34
N SER A 394 0.41 -19.14 -56.76
CA SER A 394 0.89 -20.55 -56.73
C SER A 394 1.91 -20.68 -55.57
N GLN A 395 1.61 -21.42 -54.49
CA GLN A 395 2.20 -22.73 -54.12
C GLN A 395 3.73 -22.71 -53.87
N GLU A 396 4.14 -22.86 -52.60
CA GLU A 396 4.86 -24.05 -52.09
C GLU A 396 5.19 -23.95 -50.59
N ASN A 397 5.10 -25.12 -49.95
CA ASN A 397 5.41 -25.57 -48.60
C ASN A 397 6.36 -24.77 -47.68
N GLY A 398 6.08 -24.90 -46.38
CA GLY A 398 7.09 -25.21 -45.37
C GLY A 398 7.57 -24.04 -44.52
N GLU A 399 7.33 -24.17 -43.20
CA GLU A 399 8.25 -23.73 -42.13
C GLU A 399 8.76 -22.28 -42.20
N ASP A 400 8.07 -21.38 -41.49
CA ASP A 400 8.66 -20.39 -40.56
C ASP A 400 7.67 -19.23 -40.34
N SER A 401 6.91 -19.30 -39.25
CA SER A 401 6.25 -18.12 -38.67
C SER A 401 6.09 -18.25 -37.15
N PHE A 402 7.22 -18.24 -36.46
CA PHE A 402 7.27 -17.70 -35.11
C PHE A 402 8.44 -16.72 -35.07
N GLU A 403 8.18 -15.46 -35.41
CA GLU A 403 8.78 -14.32 -34.74
C GLU A 403 8.16 -12.98 -35.17
N ASP A 404 7.95 -12.15 -34.15
CA ASP A 404 7.57 -10.73 -34.08
C ASP A 404 6.08 -10.28 -34.07
N PRO A 405 5.67 -9.44 -33.08
CA PRO A 405 4.27 -9.12 -32.80
C PRO A 405 3.86 -7.81 -33.47
N THR A 406 2.96 -7.90 -34.45
CA THR A 406 2.13 -6.75 -34.85
C THR A 406 0.85 -6.71 -34.04
N THR A 407 0.71 -5.68 -33.21
CA THR A 407 -0.51 -5.29 -32.50
C THR A 407 -1.65 -5.02 -33.49
N PRO A 408 -2.81 -5.69 -33.42
CA PRO A 408 -3.99 -5.27 -34.18
C PRO A 408 -4.62 -4.06 -33.50
N GLY A 409 -4.77 -2.97 -34.28
CA GLY A 409 -5.42 -1.73 -33.86
C GLY A 409 -6.91 -1.90 -33.55
N ASP A 410 -7.39 -1.01 -32.69
CA ASP A 410 -8.75 -0.93 -32.17
C ASP A 410 -9.80 -0.73 -33.28
N HIS A 411 -10.64 -1.74 -33.47
CA HIS A 411 -12.04 -1.55 -33.82
C HIS A 411 -12.88 -2.23 -32.74
N GLN A 412 -13.24 -1.46 -31.70
CA GLN A 412 -14.09 -1.92 -30.59
C GLN A 412 -15.56 -1.59 -30.86
N GLU A 413 -16.38 -2.63 -31.00
CA GLU A 413 -17.84 -2.54 -30.91
C GLU A 413 -18.29 -2.21 -29.47
N PRO A 414 -19.29 -1.34 -29.24
CA PRO A 414 -19.76 -1.01 -27.90
C PRO A 414 -20.55 -2.18 -27.30
N GLY A 415 -19.98 -2.90 -26.34
CA GLY A 415 -20.67 -3.98 -25.61
C GLY A 415 -19.81 -5.16 -25.15
N SER A 416 -18.53 -5.21 -25.50
CA SER A 416 -17.61 -6.29 -25.08
C SER A 416 -17.19 -6.14 -23.59
N LEU A 417 -17.24 -7.26 -22.86
CA LEU A 417 -16.93 -7.45 -21.43
C LEU A 417 -15.47 -7.15 -21.01
N SER A 418 -14.71 -6.40 -21.81
CA SER A 418 -13.30 -6.05 -21.59
C SER A 418 -13.07 -4.53 -21.45
N TYR A 419 -14.06 -3.81 -20.95
CA TYR A 419 -13.89 -2.40 -20.62
C TYR A 419 -12.96 -2.24 -19.39
N ILE A 420 -11.68 -1.96 -19.63
CA ILE A 420 -10.85 -1.29 -18.62
C ILE A 420 -11.42 0.14 -18.55
N PRO A 421 -12.12 0.52 -17.47
CA PRO A 421 -12.61 1.88 -17.35
C PRO A 421 -11.40 2.80 -17.37
N SER A 422 -11.45 3.78 -18.27
CA SER A 422 -10.50 4.89 -18.32
C SER A 422 -10.25 5.41 -16.92
N GLN A 423 -8.99 5.52 -16.48
CA GLN A 423 -8.70 6.24 -15.24
C GLN A 423 -9.22 7.67 -15.40
N PRO A 424 -10.22 8.10 -14.61
CA PRO A 424 -10.76 9.44 -14.75
C PRO A 424 -9.68 10.43 -14.31
N ILE A 425 -9.37 11.39 -15.17
CA ILE A 425 -8.44 12.50 -14.87
C ILE A 425 -8.89 13.23 -13.59
N HIS A 426 -10.20 13.32 -13.37
CA HIS A 426 -10.80 13.79 -12.13
C HIS A 426 -11.82 12.79 -11.59
N PRO A 427 -11.41 11.91 -10.66
CA PRO A 427 -12.31 10.94 -10.04
C PRO A 427 -13.46 11.64 -9.29
N ARG A 428 -14.67 11.05 -9.31
CA ARG A 428 -15.83 11.60 -8.59
C ARG A 428 -15.56 11.66 -7.08
N LYS A 429 -15.96 12.76 -6.44
CA LYS A 429 -15.91 12.91 -4.97
C LYS A 429 -16.64 11.74 -4.30
N MET A 430 -15.90 11.01 -3.47
CA MET A 430 -16.40 9.90 -2.66
C MET A 430 -15.72 9.94 -1.31
N VAL A 431 -16.48 9.73 -0.23
CA VAL A 431 -15.94 9.68 1.13
C VAL A 431 -16.16 8.29 1.68
N LYS A 432 -15.07 7.68 2.13
CA LYS A 432 -15.09 6.39 2.83
C LYS A 432 -14.33 6.54 4.15
N SER A 433 -14.75 5.80 5.15
CA SER A 433 -14.07 5.74 6.44
C SER A 433 -13.90 4.29 6.89
N ALA A 434 -12.82 4.01 7.61
CA ALA A 434 -12.54 2.72 8.24
C ALA A 434 -11.92 2.93 9.62
N LEU A 435 -12.34 2.12 10.59
CA LEU A 435 -11.74 2.09 11.92
C LEU A 435 -11.05 0.75 12.14
N LEU A 436 -9.79 0.79 12.56
CA LEU A 436 -8.97 -0.39 12.82
C LEU A 436 -8.76 -0.58 14.33
N PRO A 437 -8.60 -1.82 14.83
CA PRO A 437 -8.41 -2.12 16.25
C PRO A 437 -6.97 -1.79 16.73
N ALA A 438 -6.54 -0.54 16.55
CA ALA A 438 -5.20 -0.07 16.89
C ALA A 438 -5.22 1.36 17.45
N GLY A 439 -4.08 1.83 17.95
CA GLY A 439 -3.84 3.23 18.29
C GLY A 439 -3.38 4.07 17.10
N HIS A 440 -2.78 5.23 17.40
CA HIS A 440 -2.18 6.16 16.44
C HIS A 440 -1.04 5.56 15.58
N ALA A 441 -0.40 4.50 16.06
CA ALA A 441 0.75 3.81 15.42
C ALA A 441 0.35 2.82 14.32
N LEU A 442 -0.93 2.74 13.93
CA LEU A 442 -1.50 1.70 13.07
C LEU A 442 -0.80 1.52 11.71
N MET A 443 -0.06 2.52 11.24
CA MET A 443 0.67 2.51 9.97
C MET A 443 1.93 1.62 9.96
N TYR A 444 2.46 1.24 11.12
CA TYR A 444 3.60 0.32 11.25
C TYR A 444 3.39 -0.76 12.32
N THR A 445 2.19 -0.86 12.89
CA THR A 445 1.82 -2.03 13.70
C THR A 445 1.60 -3.24 12.77
N PRO A 446 2.30 -4.36 12.96
CA PRO A 446 2.24 -5.52 12.07
C PRO A 446 0.81 -6.02 11.76
N ALA A 447 -0.06 -6.05 12.78
CA ALA A 447 -1.44 -6.51 12.66
C ALA A 447 -2.30 -5.63 11.73
N THR A 448 -2.08 -4.31 11.71
CA THR A 448 -2.91 -3.38 10.93
C THR A 448 -2.26 -2.96 9.62
N VAL A 449 -0.93 -3.02 9.50
CA VAL A 449 -0.26 -2.54 8.30
C VAL A 449 -0.57 -3.37 7.05
N ARG A 450 -0.79 -4.68 7.22
CA ARG A 450 -1.27 -5.55 6.14
C ARG A 450 -2.70 -5.24 5.74
N ILE A 451 -3.57 -4.91 6.71
CA ILE A 451 -4.94 -4.47 6.44
C ILE A 451 -4.91 -3.16 5.67
N LEU A 452 -4.07 -2.20 6.09
CA LEU A 452 -3.86 -0.95 5.36
C LEU A 452 -3.42 -1.22 3.93
N ALA A 453 -2.33 -1.97 3.72
CA ALA A 453 -1.84 -2.36 2.39
C ALA A 453 -2.93 -3.03 1.55
N GLY A 454 -3.70 -3.94 2.15
CA GLY A 454 -4.86 -4.58 1.52
C GLY A 454 -5.96 -3.58 1.15
N LEU A 455 -6.25 -2.57 1.97
CA LEU A 455 -7.22 -1.52 1.65
C LEU A 455 -6.73 -0.59 0.52
N TYR A 456 -5.41 -0.36 0.38
CA TYR A 456 -4.83 0.34 -0.77
C TYR A 456 -4.91 -0.49 -2.06
N LEU A 457 -4.74 -1.80 -1.95
CA LEU A 457 -4.70 -2.74 -3.08
C LEU A 457 -6.07 -3.31 -3.44
N SER A 458 -7.07 -3.15 -2.58
CA SER A 458 -8.38 -3.81 -2.69
C SER A 458 -9.51 -2.79 -2.69
N ARG A 459 -9.77 -2.25 -3.88
CA ARG A 459 -11.10 -1.97 -4.42
C ARG A 459 -10.98 -1.86 -5.94
N GLU A 460 -11.58 -2.84 -6.59
CA GLU A 460 -11.32 -3.30 -7.97
C GLU A 460 -10.01 -4.09 -8.13
N GLY A 461 -10.13 -5.41 -7.97
CA GLY A 461 -9.11 -6.38 -8.35
C GLY A 461 -8.88 -6.41 -9.85
N LYS A 462 -8.24 -5.36 -10.38
CA LYS A 462 -7.68 -5.31 -11.75
C LYS A 462 -6.16 -5.45 -11.76
N TRP A 463 -5.49 -5.24 -10.61
CA TRP A 463 -4.03 -5.33 -10.49
C TRP A 463 -3.52 -6.72 -10.08
N ASP A 464 -4.44 -7.63 -9.75
CA ASP A 464 -4.13 -8.87 -9.01
C ASP A 464 -3.46 -9.96 -9.86
N VAL A 465 -3.35 -9.74 -11.17
CA VAL A 465 -2.54 -10.52 -12.10
C VAL A 465 -2.24 -9.56 -13.26
N LYS A 466 -1.01 -9.52 -13.76
CA LYS A 466 -0.63 -8.75 -14.97
C LYS A 466 -1.55 -8.94 -16.18
N ASN A 467 -2.42 -9.96 -16.15
CA ASN A 467 -3.56 -10.17 -17.05
C ASN A 467 -4.63 -11.03 -16.34
N LEU A 468 -5.56 -10.43 -15.60
CA LEU A 468 -6.64 -11.17 -14.92
C LEU A 468 -7.45 -12.02 -15.91
N ALA A 469 -7.75 -11.50 -17.11
CA ALA A 469 -8.43 -12.25 -18.16
C ALA A 469 -7.65 -13.52 -18.56
N LYS A 470 -6.33 -13.39 -18.76
CA LYS A 470 -5.45 -14.54 -19.03
C LYS A 470 -5.44 -15.52 -17.88
N TRP A 471 -5.36 -15.06 -16.63
CA TRP A 471 -5.38 -15.95 -15.47
C TRP A 471 -6.72 -16.66 -15.30
N LYS A 472 -7.85 -15.97 -15.56
CA LYS A 472 -9.19 -16.59 -15.55
C LYS A 472 -9.31 -17.66 -16.63
N GLY A 473 -8.79 -17.41 -17.83
CA GLY A 473 -8.76 -18.38 -18.93
C GLY A 473 -7.79 -19.55 -18.74
N VAL A 474 -6.93 -19.52 -17.71
CA VAL A 474 -6.06 -20.66 -17.38
C VAL A 474 -6.79 -21.63 -16.46
N GLN A 475 -6.78 -22.91 -16.82
CA GLN A 475 -7.32 -23.99 -15.99
C GLN A 475 -6.72 -23.92 -14.55
N PRO A 476 -7.55 -23.94 -13.49
CA PRO A 476 -7.04 -23.77 -12.13
C PRO A 476 -6.08 -24.87 -11.66
N VAL A 477 -6.43 -26.13 -11.94
CA VAL A 477 -5.74 -27.35 -11.50
C VAL A 477 -5.61 -28.29 -12.70
N SER A 478 -4.42 -28.86 -12.92
CA SER A 478 -4.17 -29.85 -13.97
C SER A 478 -4.73 -31.23 -13.61
N GLU A 479 -4.73 -32.16 -14.57
CA GLU A 479 -4.85 -33.59 -14.27
C GLU A 479 -3.65 -34.10 -13.44
N PRO A 480 -3.73 -35.28 -12.79
CA PRO A 480 -2.61 -35.86 -12.05
C PRO A 480 -1.40 -36.08 -12.93
N ILE A 481 -0.21 -35.74 -12.42
CA ILE A 481 1.06 -35.82 -13.13
C ILE A 481 1.96 -36.82 -12.43
N GLY A 482 2.21 -37.95 -13.10
CA GLY A 482 3.10 -39.02 -12.61
C GLY A 482 2.69 -39.62 -11.27
N GLY A 483 1.42 -39.49 -10.86
CA GLY A 483 0.93 -39.96 -9.55
C GLY A 483 1.47 -39.19 -8.35
N VAL A 484 2.16 -38.07 -8.55
CA VAL A 484 2.81 -37.30 -7.46
C VAL A 484 2.30 -35.87 -7.40
N PHE A 485 1.97 -35.26 -8.55
CA PHE A 485 1.69 -33.83 -8.60
C PHE A 485 0.37 -33.49 -9.26
N ARG A 486 -0.15 -32.30 -8.92
CA ARG A 486 -1.02 -31.51 -9.79
C ARG A 486 -0.43 -30.11 -9.95
N ALA A 487 -0.35 -29.62 -11.18
CA ALA A 487 0.09 -28.26 -11.47
C ALA A 487 -1.06 -27.27 -11.30
N LEU A 488 -0.83 -26.18 -10.58
CA LEU A 488 -1.85 -25.16 -10.30
C LEU A 488 -1.43 -23.79 -10.87
N LYS A 489 -2.43 -22.97 -11.21
CA LYS A 489 -2.22 -21.51 -11.23
C LYS A 489 -2.28 -20.98 -9.78
N THR A 490 -1.64 -19.85 -9.52
CA THR A 490 -1.71 -19.22 -8.19
C THR A 490 -3.17 -18.99 -7.80
N LEU A 491 -3.51 -19.22 -6.53
CA LEU A 491 -4.82 -18.88 -5.98
C LEU A 491 -4.90 -17.37 -5.74
N ARG A 492 -6.09 -16.88 -5.41
CA ARG A 492 -6.36 -15.48 -5.04
C ARG A 492 -7.36 -15.43 -3.90
N GLU A 493 -7.11 -14.64 -2.87
CA GLU A 493 -7.99 -14.58 -1.68
C GLU A 493 -9.43 -14.19 -2.03
N VAL A 494 -9.55 -13.29 -3.01
CA VAL A 494 -10.83 -12.64 -3.39
C VAL A 494 -11.52 -13.30 -4.58
N ASP A 495 -11.00 -14.40 -5.10
CA ASP A 495 -11.60 -15.09 -6.25
C ASP A 495 -12.73 -16.02 -5.80
N GLU A 496 -13.84 -16.00 -6.52
CA GLU A 496 -15.04 -16.77 -6.15
C GLU A 496 -14.85 -18.28 -6.32
N GLU A 497 -13.96 -18.71 -7.24
CA GLU A 497 -13.79 -20.12 -7.60
C GLU A 497 -12.44 -20.70 -7.17
N HIS A 498 -11.35 -19.92 -7.26
CA HIS A 498 -9.97 -20.38 -7.01
C HIS A 498 -9.32 -19.58 -5.86
N CYS A 499 -10.05 -19.41 -4.76
CA CYS A 499 -9.53 -18.95 -3.47
C CYS A 499 -9.23 -20.12 -2.52
N PRO A 500 -8.40 -19.91 -1.47
CA PRO A 500 -7.97 -21.00 -0.58
C PRO A 500 -9.12 -21.79 0.05
N LYS A 501 -10.19 -21.11 0.48
CA LYS A 501 -11.34 -21.74 1.12
C LYS A 501 -12.09 -22.68 0.17
N VAL A 502 -12.42 -22.20 -1.02
CA VAL A 502 -13.13 -23.00 -2.04
C VAL A 502 -12.22 -24.10 -2.58
N PHE A 503 -10.93 -23.80 -2.75
CA PHE A 503 -9.94 -24.78 -3.18
C PHE A 503 -9.78 -25.91 -2.17
N ALA A 504 -9.62 -25.62 -0.88
CA ALA A 504 -9.53 -26.64 0.16
C ALA A 504 -10.78 -27.51 0.23
N ALA A 505 -11.97 -26.92 0.11
CA ALA A 505 -13.22 -27.68 0.11
C ALA A 505 -13.32 -28.62 -1.10
N LYS A 506 -12.86 -28.18 -2.28
CA LYS A 506 -12.95 -28.95 -3.53
C LYS A 506 -11.84 -29.99 -3.70
N TRP A 507 -10.61 -29.64 -3.33
CA TRP A 507 -9.39 -30.41 -3.63
C TRP A 507 -8.69 -30.96 -2.40
N GLY A 508 -9.12 -30.63 -1.18
CA GLY A 508 -8.47 -31.08 0.06
C GLY A 508 -8.52 -32.60 0.28
N ASN A 509 -9.30 -33.34 -0.52
CA ASN A 509 -9.35 -34.81 -0.55
C ASN A 509 -8.43 -35.41 -1.64
N GLU A 510 -7.64 -34.60 -2.33
CA GLU A 510 -6.66 -35.08 -3.31
C GLU A 510 -5.31 -34.41 -3.10
N ILE A 511 -5.30 -33.12 -2.80
CA ILE A 511 -4.11 -32.30 -2.59
C ILE A 511 -3.98 -32.00 -1.09
N LYS A 512 -2.95 -32.55 -0.44
CA LYS A 512 -2.68 -32.33 1.00
C LYS A 512 -1.57 -31.33 1.28
N ASP A 513 -0.75 -31.05 0.27
CA ASP A 513 0.38 -30.13 0.38
C ASP A 513 0.46 -29.27 -0.90
N ILE A 514 0.76 -27.98 -0.73
CA ILE A 514 1.01 -27.05 -1.83
C ILE A 514 2.42 -26.51 -1.72
N ILE A 515 3.19 -26.62 -2.80
CA ILE A 515 4.49 -25.99 -2.98
C ILE A 515 4.34 -24.76 -3.89
N ASP A 516 4.53 -23.60 -3.31
CA ASP A 516 4.55 -22.32 -4.00
C ASP A 516 5.98 -21.99 -4.43
N ILE A 517 6.24 -22.10 -5.74
CA ILE A 517 7.55 -21.83 -6.31
C ILE A 517 7.75 -20.37 -6.76
N SER A 518 6.79 -19.47 -6.47
CA SER A 518 6.88 -18.06 -6.83
C SER A 518 7.84 -17.30 -5.91
N HIS A 519 8.49 -16.25 -6.43
CA HIS A 519 9.44 -15.44 -5.66
C HIS A 519 8.74 -14.54 -4.62
N ALA A 520 7.67 -13.87 -5.03
CA ALA A 520 6.91 -12.97 -4.17
C ALA A 520 5.99 -13.78 -3.25
N ASP A 521 5.58 -13.20 -2.12
CA ASP A 521 4.57 -13.80 -1.26
C ASP A 521 3.25 -14.05 -2.04
N PRO A 522 2.50 -15.12 -1.71
CA PRO A 522 1.25 -15.44 -2.40
C PRO A 522 0.22 -14.32 -2.22
N VAL A 523 -0.62 -14.12 -3.24
CA VAL A 523 -1.76 -13.16 -3.22
C VAL A 523 -3.00 -13.72 -2.49
N TYR A 524 -2.76 -14.66 -1.58
CA TYR A 524 -3.76 -15.33 -0.77
C TYR A 524 -3.10 -15.73 0.56
N ASP A 525 -3.89 -15.90 1.61
CA ASP A 525 -3.39 -16.32 2.92
C ASP A 525 -3.27 -17.86 2.98
N PRO A 526 -2.07 -18.44 3.12
CA PRO A 526 -1.93 -19.88 3.29
C PRO A 526 -2.64 -20.43 4.52
N GLN A 527 -2.90 -19.61 5.55
CA GLN A 527 -3.65 -20.04 6.73
C GLN A 527 -5.12 -20.30 6.42
N SER A 528 -5.65 -19.73 5.33
CA SER A 528 -7.04 -19.93 4.88
C SER A 528 -7.33 -21.37 4.41
N PHE A 529 -6.30 -22.21 4.22
CA PHE A 529 -6.49 -23.64 3.99
C PHE A 529 -6.84 -24.43 5.28
N GLY A 530 -6.69 -23.82 6.45
CA GLY A 530 -6.88 -24.48 7.75
C GLY A 530 -5.97 -25.70 7.91
N ASN A 531 -6.50 -26.77 8.50
CA ASN A 531 -5.76 -28.03 8.70
C ASN A 531 -5.82 -28.97 7.49
N SER A 532 -6.50 -28.58 6.41
CA SER A 532 -6.78 -29.48 5.28
C SER A 532 -5.59 -29.62 4.32
N ILE A 533 -4.86 -28.53 4.08
CA ILE A 533 -3.74 -28.46 3.14
C ILE A 533 -2.58 -27.72 3.79
N LYS A 534 -1.39 -28.33 3.81
CA LYS A 534 -0.16 -27.68 4.27
C LYS A 534 0.48 -26.88 3.14
N TYR A 535 1.05 -25.71 3.48
CA TYR A 535 1.68 -24.82 2.51
C TYR A 535 3.20 -24.77 2.71
N HIS A 536 3.93 -24.83 1.61
CA HIS A 536 5.39 -24.79 1.55
C HIS A 536 5.85 -23.74 0.55
N LYS A 537 6.72 -22.83 0.97
CA LYS A 537 7.29 -21.78 0.10
C LYS A 537 8.67 -22.21 -0.40
N PHE A 538 8.87 -22.20 -1.72
CA PHE A 538 10.15 -22.47 -2.38
C PHE A 538 10.46 -21.37 -3.40
N PRO A 539 10.99 -20.20 -2.98
CA PRO A 539 11.09 -19.04 -3.85
C PRO A 539 12.13 -19.25 -4.96
N THR A 540 11.76 -18.95 -6.21
CA THR A 540 12.65 -19.09 -7.38
C THR A 540 12.62 -17.86 -8.28
N VAL A 541 13.70 -17.62 -9.02
CA VAL A 541 13.79 -16.49 -9.95
C VAL A 541 12.81 -16.68 -11.12
N SER A 542 12.16 -15.59 -11.54
CA SER A 542 11.15 -15.64 -12.61
C SER A 542 11.78 -15.55 -14.00
N LYS A 543 11.10 -16.13 -15.00
CA LYS A 543 11.42 -16.10 -16.44
C LYS A 543 12.67 -16.86 -16.90
N ILE A 544 13.58 -17.23 -16.00
CA ILE A 544 14.74 -18.06 -16.31
C ILE A 544 14.52 -19.52 -15.85
N PRO A 545 15.16 -20.52 -16.51
CA PRO A 545 15.14 -21.91 -16.04
C PRO A 545 15.82 -22.03 -14.67
N PRO A 546 15.26 -22.84 -13.75
CA PRO A 546 15.90 -23.14 -12.49
C PRO A 546 17.31 -23.71 -12.65
N THR A 547 18.21 -23.27 -11.77
CA THR A 547 19.57 -23.80 -11.66
C THR A 547 19.58 -25.22 -11.10
N ASP A 548 20.68 -25.93 -11.32
CA ASP A 548 20.84 -27.30 -10.83
C ASP A 548 20.71 -27.42 -9.31
N ALA A 549 21.17 -26.40 -8.58
CA ALA A 549 21.02 -26.30 -7.13
C ALA A 549 19.57 -26.08 -6.71
N GLU A 550 18.82 -25.23 -7.42
CA GLU A 550 17.39 -25.04 -7.17
C GLU A 550 16.58 -26.32 -7.46
N VAL A 551 16.92 -27.06 -8.54
CA VAL A 551 16.30 -28.35 -8.85
C VAL A 551 16.54 -29.36 -7.73
N ALA A 552 17.78 -29.50 -7.27
CA ALA A 552 18.11 -30.38 -6.15
C ALA A 552 17.36 -29.98 -4.87
N GLY A 553 17.28 -28.67 -4.58
CA GLY A 553 16.53 -28.14 -3.44
C GLY A 553 15.03 -28.45 -3.52
N PHE A 554 14.41 -28.31 -4.69
CA PHE A 554 13.00 -28.63 -4.91
C PHE A 554 12.75 -30.13 -4.74
N ILE A 555 13.62 -30.98 -5.30
CA ILE A 555 13.49 -32.45 -5.17
C ILE A 555 13.57 -32.85 -3.70
N ASN A 556 14.55 -32.33 -2.96
CA ASN A 556 14.68 -32.62 -1.52
C ASN A 556 13.45 -32.15 -0.72
N LEU A 557 12.86 -31.01 -1.08
CA LEU A 557 11.62 -30.54 -0.46
C LEU A 557 10.46 -31.50 -0.74
N VAL A 558 10.28 -31.94 -1.98
CA VAL A 558 9.23 -32.91 -2.33
C VAL A 558 9.44 -34.24 -1.61
N ASP A 559 10.67 -34.76 -1.56
CA ASP A 559 11.00 -36.00 -0.85
C ASP A 559 10.62 -35.89 0.64
N LYS A 560 10.93 -34.75 1.27
CA LYS A 560 10.54 -34.46 2.66
C LYS A 560 9.02 -34.39 2.83
N VAL A 561 8.32 -33.68 1.95
CA VAL A 561 6.86 -33.57 2.00
C VAL A 561 6.21 -34.95 1.87
N ARG A 562 6.72 -35.79 0.98
CA ARG A 562 6.23 -37.17 0.81
C ARG A 562 6.47 -38.04 2.03
N GLU A 563 7.62 -37.89 2.69
CA GLU A 563 7.88 -38.62 3.92
C GLU A 563 6.97 -38.15 5.06
N ASP A 564 6.76 -36.82 5.19
CA ASP A 564 5.79 -36.26 6.13
C ASP A 564 4.37 -36.76 5.83
N GLN A 565 3.98 -36.91 4.56
CA GLN A 565 2.69 -37.49 4.16
C GLN A 565 2.53 -38.96 4.58
N LYS A 566 3.59 -39.78 4.49
CA LYS A 566 3.56 -41.17 4.98
C LYS A 566 3.43 -41.26 6.50
N GLN A 567 4.05 -40.34 7.24
CA GLN A 567 3.89 -40.28 8.69
C GLN A 567 2.45 -39.89 9.05
N ARG A 568 1.89 -38.90 8.33
CA ARG A 568 0.52 -38.44 8.53
C ARG A 568 -0.51 -39.50 8.19
N SER A 569 -0.29 -40.30 7.15
CA SER A 569 -1.19 -41.39 6.77
C SER A 569 -1.41 -42.43 7.86
N SER A 570 -0.42 -42.61 8.74
CA SER A 570 -0.52 -43.53 9.88
C SER A 570 -1.29 -42.94 11.08
N SER A 571 -1.48 -41.62 11.11
CA SER A 571 -2.01 -40.88 12.28
C SER A 571 -3.33 -40.15 12.02
N GLU A 572 -3.64 -39.82 10.78
CA GLU A 572 -4.85 -39.10 10.38
C GLU A 572 -5.91 -40.08 9.87
N ALA A 573 -7.14 -39.98 10.37
CA ALA A 573 -8.26 -40.79 9.89
C ALA A 573 -8.63 -40.42 8.44
N ASN A 574 -9.00 -41.42 7.63
CA ASN A 574 -9.41 -41.27 6.22
C ASN A 574 -8.30 -40.76 5.27
N TRP A 575 -7.06 -41.22 5.46
CA TRP A 575 -5.97 -40.93 4.53
C TRP A 575 -6.03 -41.83 3.29
N SER A 576 -6.04 -41.24 2.08
CA SER A 576 -5.95 -41.98 0.82
C SER A 576 -4.48 -42.08 0.38
N GLU A 577 -4.09 -43.23 -0.17
CA GLU A 577 -2.74 -43.39 -0.75
C GLU A 577 -2.55 -42.58 -2.04
N ASP A 578 -3.64 -42.11 -2.65
CA ASP A 578 -3.64 -41.36 -3.92
C ASP A 578 -3.46 -39.84 -3.75
N TYR A 579 -3.12 -39.36 -2.55
CA TYR A 579 -2.90 -37.93 -2.33
C TYR A 579 -1.64 -37.43 -3.04
N VAL A 580 -1.75 -36.23 -3.61
CA VAL A 580 -0.72 -35.59 -4.44
C VAL A 580 -0.32 -34.22 -3.88
N ILE A 581 0.75 -33.67 -4.44
CA ILE A 581 1.30 -32.37 -4.10
C ILE A 581 0.90 -31.36 -5.18
N GLY A 582 0.27 -30.26 -4.77
CA GLY A 582 -0.02 -29.13 -5.64
C GLY A 582 1.25 -28.29 -5.85
N VAL A 583 1.62 -27.97 -7.09
CA VAL A 583 2.77 -27.10 -7.37
C VAL A 583 2.33 -25.93 -8.22
N HIS A 584 2.63 -24.70 -7.79
CA HIS A 584 2.27 -23.52 -8.58
C HIS A 584 3.36 -22.47 -8.62
N CYS A 585 3.44 -21.82 -9.77
CA CYS A 585 4.05 -20.51 -9.89
C CYS A 585 2.93 -19.46 -10.04
N HIS A 586 2.94 -18.66 -11.10
CA HIS A 586 1.84 -17.75 -11.39
C HIS A 586 0.74 -18.43 -12.22
N TYR A 587 1.10 -19.02 -13.36
CA TYR A 587 0.14 -19.69 -14.27
C TYR A 587 0.25 -21.22 -14.28
N GLY A 588 1.30 -21.80 -13.68
CA GLY A 588 1.46 -23.25 -13.62
C GLY A 588 1.91 -23.91 -14.93
N PHE A 589 2.77 -23.26 -15.73
CA PHE A 589 3.29 -23.81 -17.00
C PHE A 589 4.82 -23.99 -16.95
N ASN A 590 5.62 -22.97 -17.30
CA ASN A 590 7.06 -23.14 -17.54
C ASN A 590 7.86 -23.61 -16.32
N ARG A 591 7.95 -22.79 -15.26
CA ARG A 591 8.73 -23.16 -14.06
C ARG A 591 8.15 -24.37 -13.34
N THR A 592 6.82 -24.42 -13.22
CA THR A 592 6.12 -25.56 -12.62
C THR A 592 6.43 -26.84 -13.37
N GLY A 593 6.29 -26.82 -14.69
CA GLY A 593 6.62 -27.95 -15.56
C GLY A 593 8.09 -28.32 -15.47
N TYR A 594 9.01 -27.36 -15.47
CA TYR A 594 10.44 -27.66 -15.37
C TYR A 594 10.79 -28.42 -14.10
N PHE A 595 10.34 -27.95 -12.93
CA PHE A 595 10.58 -28.64 -11.66
C PHE A 595 9.90 -30.02 -11.60
N VAL A 596 8.64 -30.10 -12.03
CA VAL A 596 7.89 -31.37 -12.05
C VAL A 596 8.57 -32.38 -12.97
N VAL A 597 8.96 -31.97 -14.18
CA VAL A 597 9.68 -32.82 -15.15
C VAL A 597 11.02 -33.30 -14.58
N CYS A 598 11.81 -32.41 -13.96
CA CYS A 598 13.06 -32.81 -13.32
C CYS A 598 12.84 -33.88 -12.23
N TYR A 599 11.80 -33.71 -11.41
CA TYR A 599 11.46 -34.70 -10.38
C TYR A 599 11.04 -36.05 -11.00
N LEU A 600 10.20 -36.04 -12.05
CA LEU A 600 9.78 -37.28 -12.72
C LEU A 600 10.98 -38.05 -13.30
N ILE A 601 11.98 -37.34 -13.82
CA ILE A 601 13.21 -37.95 -14.34
C ILE A 601 14.06 -38.50 -13.19
N GLU A 602 14.38 -37.67 -12.19
CA GLU A 602 15.35 -38.02 -11.13
C GLU A 602 14.81 -38.93 -10.03
N ARG A 603 13.48 -39.01 -9.84
CA ARG A 603 12.85 -39.82 -8.77
C ARG A 603 11.86 -40.86 -9.29
N CYS A 604 11.22 -40.63 -10.43
CA CYS A 604 10.22 -41.56 -10.97
C CYS A 604 10.75 -42.40 -12.14
N GLY A 605 12.00 -42.20 -12.58
CA GLY A 605 12.64 -42.99 -13.64
C GLY A 605 12.13 -42.69 -15.05
N TYR A 606 11.50 -41.52 -15.26
CA TYR A 606 11.00 -41.15 -16.58
C TYR A 606 12.16 -40.73 -17.48
N GLY A 607 12.10 -41.11 -18.76
CA GLY A 607 12.94 -40.47 -19.78
C GLY A 607 12.51 -39.02 -20.02
N VAL A 608 13.43 -38.16 -20.46
CA VAL A 608 13.22 -36.70 -20.66
C VAL A 608 11.96 -36.42 -21.49
N GLN A 609 11.85 -37.04 -22.67
CA GLN A 609 10.71 -36.84 -23.57
C GLN A 609 9.40 -37.31 -22.95
N LYS A 610 9.42 -38.45 -22.22
CA LYS A 610 8.22 -38.99 -21.58
C LYS A 610 7.76 -38.09 -20.43
N ALA A 611 8.68 -37.56 -19.63
CA ALA A 611 8.35 -36.62 -18.55
C ALA A 611 7.73 -35.32 -19.11
N ILE A 612 8.29 -34.78 -20.18
CA ILE A 612 7.75 -33.59 -20.86
C ILE A 612 6.35 -33.88 -21.41
N SER A 613 6.15 -35.01 -22.10
CA SER A 613 4.84 -35.37 -22.67
C SER A 613 3.80 -35.59 -21.56
N THR A 614 4.15 -36.29 -20.49
CA THR A 614 3.26 -36.50 -19.34
C THR A 614 2.83 -35.19 -18.69
N PHE A 615 3.73 -34.20 -18.58
CA PHE A 615 3.34 -32.87 -18.11
C PHE A 615 2.40 -32.16 -19.10
N ALA A 616 2.68 -32.22 -20.40
CA ALA A 616 1.88 -31.55 -21.44
C ALA A 616 0.49 -32.18 -21.62
N GLU A 617 0.37 -33.51 -21.47
CA GLU A 617 -0.88 -34.26 -21.47
C GLU A 617 -1.78 -33.82 -20.31
N ALA A 618 -1.22 -33.71 -19.10
CA ALA A 618 -1.97 -33.34 -17.91
C ALA A 618 -2.24 -31.83 -17.79
N ARG A 619 -1.35 -30.99 -18.33
CA ARG A 619 -1.43 -29.52 -18.35
C ARG A 619 -1.31 -29.02 -19.79
N PRO A 620 -2.43 -28.89 -20.53
CA PRO A 620 -2.42 -28.55 -21.96
C PRO A 620 -1.57 -27.32 -22.28
N ASN A 621 -0.81 -27.38 -23.37
CA ASN A 621 0.28 -26.46 -23.78
C ASN A 621 1.61 -26.63 -23.03
N GLY A 622 1.68 -27.49 -22.01
CA GLY A 622 2.92 -27.88 -21.33
C GLY A 622 3.85 -26.73 -20.95
N ILE A 623 5.16 -26.97 -21.04
CA ILE A 623 6.19 -25.93 -20.96
C ILE A 623 6.19 -25.20 -22.31
N ARG A 624 5.89 -23.90 -22.29
CA ARG A 624 5.66 -23.08 -23.49
C ARG A 624 6.92 -22.41 -24.02
N HIS A 625 7.91 -22.19 -23.16
CA HIS A 625 9.12 -21.48 -23.53
C HIS A 625 10.21 -22.48 -23.91
N SER A 626 10.73 -22.38 -25.13
CA SER A 626 11.75 -23.28 -25.70
C SER A 626 12.98 -23.36 -24.80
N HIS A 627 13.49 -22.23 -24.29
CA HIS A 627 14.68 -22.22 -23.44
C HIS A 627 14.57 -23.02 -22.14
N PHE A 628 13.35 -23.31 -21.65
CA PHE A 628 13.14 -24.26 -20.55
C PHE A 628 13.23 -25.71 -21.02
N LEU A 629 12.71 -26.02 -22.21
CA LEU A 629 12.79 -27.35 -22.82
C LEU A 629 14.24 -27.66 -23.18
N ASP A 630 14.93 -26.73 -23.85
CA ASP A 630 16.33 -26.89 -24.26
C ASP A 630 17.22 -27.17 -23.06
N ARG A 631 17.00 -26.44 -21.95
CA ARG A 631 17.77 -26.65 -20.72
C ARG A 631 17.52 -28.02 -20.09
N LEU A 632 16.29 -28.58 -20.19
CA LEU A 632 16.02 -29.96 -19.74
C LEU A 632 16.81 -30.97 -20.56
N PHE A 633 16.84 -30.82 -21.88
CA PHE A 633 17.64 -31.70 -22.74
C PHE A 633 19.13 -31.57 -22.46
N VAL A 634 19.66 -30.35 -22.36
CA VAL A 634 21.08 -30.12 -22.00
C VAL A 634 21.41 -30.79 -20.67
N ARG A 635 20.62 -30.54 -19.62
CA ARG A 635 20.83 -31.09 -18.27
C ARG A 635 20.91 -32.62 -18.25
N TYR A 636 20.05 -33.30 -19.02
CA TYR A 636 19.95 -34.76 -18.99
C TYR A 636 20.60 -35.47 -20.19
N SER A 637 21.25 -34.74 -21.10
CA SER A 637 21.99 -35.29 -22.25
C SER A 637 23.37 -35.87 -21.88
N GLY A 638 23.88 -35.59 -20.67
CA GLY A 638 25.25 -35.91 -20.28
C GLY A 638 26.30 -34.93 -20.82
N PHE A 639 25.89 -33.88 -21.54
CA PHE A 639 26.74 -32.79 -21.98
C PHE A 639 27.24 -31.98 -20.78
N LYS A 640 28.56 -31.80 -20.66
CA LYS A 640 29.21 -30.92 -19.68
C LYS A 640 29.87 -29.78 -20.45
N GLU A 641 29.53 -28.54 -20.13
CA GLU A 641 30.24 -27.33 -20.60
C GLU A 641 31.68 -27.27 -20.07
#